data_AF-A0A451ABY4-F1
#
_entry.id   AF-A0A451ABY4-F1
#
_cell.length_a   1.000
_cell.length_b   1.000
_cell.length_c   1.000
_cell.angle_alpha   90.00
_cell.angle_beta   90.00
_cell.angle_gamma   90.00
#
_symmetry.space_group_name_H-M   'P 1'
#
loop_
_entity.id
_entity.type
_entity.pdbx_description
1 polymer ?
#
loop_
_entity_poly.entity_id
_entity_poly.type
_entity_poly.pdbx_seq_one_letter_code
_entity_poly.pdbx_strand_id
1 'polypeptide(L)'
;MTHRLILAQSEVTANAMGIWLELLGEKSLVLDNDPRRIVWPEPIDHAMVIDAYDALCERIEETARAGTDTISLNRVTVLVDSVNLSALDVVSEGGGWNSLIAMLILSFPEIRWVFGVMTGIGKDYESKEQDRFNQIKQAHSLPSLLTGPRRDPLFDPTGLRDWIRKGTNHELEHTLKDDLRLPERDELAASIEDEKSYAWFHGYAAYRFGYRADVITTWALMKDRFGKKENQGKPHGYQLLLEDMSLNFPDRQAHTYLLYLAREYLDPEDEVEKQGRAHHCPQLDSANDKAETSRCRILITTGQTSQRDNRTLRENRAYLRRKKPGRGKVVLKPTSGLFDLWKKRGLLYRVPRNEPCKRPGNALGFLWPPAPPPSKGSRREDGQQEGGHGAPGRLLLIADRLIERAGVLIGKVTSVGEAVQGAVLATNALELTGGRTPATAIEALSLKHRFEVLAECQFSGIGHHIEMKPRMDEIALETEAISQWFDKPQQQKAALNGEMHILNEVVRLLREHNQFDEERICVGKVRQLHTTLWIRERPYRRCVSWPFIWYVEKLLPSFLSFLLAVAIWLLILTVLFTFVIPEGAASGIPERIVLGLESAVTSFFSIGLPIYHAADADTLPTLPTWPMVWVSSLAIVSGFLHLGVLITHLYTLVSRR
;
A
#
# COMPACT_ATOMS: atom_id res chain seq x y z
N MET A 1 3.07 28.01 12.04
CA MET A 1 4.37 28.51 11.54
C MET A 1 5.19 27.32 11.07
N THR A 2 6.01 27.50 10.03
CA THR A 2 6.93 26.46 9.53
C THR A 2 8.23 26.53 10.31
N HIS A 3 8.73 25.39 10.77
CA HIS A 3 10.04 25.32 11.43
C HIS A 3 11.13 25.28 10.37
N ARG A 4 12.16 26.13 10.47
CA ARG A 4 13.20 26.26 9.44
C ARG A 4 14.56 25.92 10.05
N LEU A 5 15.28 25.02 9.38
CA LEU A 5 16.63 24.58 9.73
C LEU A 5 17.60 25.03 8.63
N ILE A 6 18.85 25.30 9.00
CA ILE A 6 19.94 25.58 8.07
C ILE A 6 20.92 24.41 8.11
N LEU A 7 21.27 23.88 6.95
CA LEU A 7 22.30 22.87 6.75
C LEU A 7 23.33 23.40 5.74
N ALA A 8 24.58 23.56 6.13
CA ALA A 8 25.59 24.22 5.30
C ALA A 8 26.99 23.62 5.47
N GLN A 9 27.81 23.69 4.42
CA GLN A 9 29.22 23.30 4.45
C GLN A 9 30.15 24.39 4.99
N SER A 10 29.67 25.63 5.15
CA SER A 10 30.49 26.70 5.68
C SER A 10 29.71 27.68 6.53
N GLU A 11 30.40 28.24 7.52
CA GLU A 11 29.88 29.31 8.36
C GLU A 11 29.34 30.49 7.54
N VAL A 12 30.05 30.85 6.45
CA VAL A 12 29.68 31.96 5.56
C VAL A 12 28.34 31.72 4.89
N THR A 13 28.13 30.54 4.30
CA THR A 13 26.86 30.21 3.62
C THR A 13 25.71 30.02 4.62
N ALA A 14 26.01 29.46 5.80
CA ALA A 14 25.04 29.38 6.88
C ALA A 14 24.57 30.77 7.34
N ASN A 15 25.50 31.72 7.50
CA ASN A 15 25.21 33.12 7.83
C ASN A 15 24.39 33.80 6.74
N ALA A 16 24.74 33.59 5.46
CA ALA A 16 23.97 34.13 4.35
C ALA A 16 22.51 33.63 4.34
N MET A 17 22.29 32.33 4.58
CA MET A 17 20.94 31.77 4.73
C MET A 17 20.22 32.29 5.98
N GLY A 18 20.94 32.47 7.09
CA GLY A 18 20.41 33.06 8.32
C GLY A 18 19.89 34.49 8.10
N ILE A 19 20.69 35.33 7.44
CA ILE A 19 20.31 36.69 7.05
C ILE A 19 19.11 36.66 6.10
N TRP A 20 19.10 35.75 5.13
CA TRP A 20 17.95 35.59 4.24
C TRP A 20 16.65 35.28 5.02
N LEU A 21 16.70 34.38 6.01
CA LEU A 21 15.55 34.08 6.85
C LEU A 21 15.13 35.28 7.71
N GLU A 22 16.08 36.05 8.21
CA GLU A 22 15.82 37.29 8.96
C GLU A 22 15.09 38.33 8.09
N LEU A 23 15.48 38.47 6.82
CA LEU A 23 14.76 39.31 5.84
C LEU A 23 13.32 38.83 5.58
N LEU A 24 13.03 37.54 5.80
CA LEU A 24 11.67 36.99 5.74
C LEU A 24 10.88 37.18 7.05
N GLY A 25 11.44 37.89 8.03
CA GLY A 25 10.83 38.13 9.34
C GLY A 25 10.97 36.97 10.33
N GLU A 26 11.83 35.99 10.07
CA GLU A 26 12.15 34.94 11.04
C GLU A 26 13.12 35.46 12.12
N LYS A 27 13.15 34.79 13.28
CA LYS A 27 14.17 35.08 14.30
C LYS A 27 15.57 34.86 13.74
N SER A 28 16.46 35.82 13.98
CA SER A 28 17.86 35.72 13.53
C SER A 28 18.50 34.42 14.02
N LEU A 29 19.08 33.68 13.07
CA LEU A 29 19.84 32.45 13.31
C LEU A 29 21.35 32.71 13.25
N VAL A 30 21.77 33.97 13.23
CA VAL A 30 23.17 34.38 13.06
C VAL A 30 24.00 34.12 14.33
N LEU A 31 23.37 33.84 15.47
CA LEU A 31 24.08 33.49 16.70
C LEU A 31 24.70 32.08 16.57
N ASP A 32 25.99 31.96 16.88
CA ASP A 32 26.82 30.75 16.69
C ASP A 32 26.37 29.49 17.46
N ASN A 33 25.31 29.58 18.29
CA ASN A 33 24.83 28.49 19.13
C ASN A 33 23.35 28.12 18.90
N ASP A 34 22.69 28.60 17.83
CA ASP A 34 21.31 28.16 17.55
C ASP A 34 21.31 26.71 17.04
N PRO A 35 20.63 25.75 17.70
CA PRO A 35 20.61 24.36 17.27
C PRO A 35 20.02 24.18 15.87
N ARG A 36 19.20 25.14 15.39
CA ARG A 36 18.63 25.16 14.02
C ARG A 36 19.68 25.38 12.94
N ARG A 37 20.90 25.73 13.31
CA ARG A 37 22.03 25.95 12.41
C ARG A 37 22.99 24.76 12.48
N ILE A 38 22.95 23.92 11.47
CA ILE A 38 23.78 22.72 11.32
C ILE A 38 24.87 23.04 10.30
N VAL A 39 26.09 23.34 10.76
CA VAL A 39 27.27 23.55 9.91
C VAL A 39 28.14 22.30 9.94
N TRP A 40 28.56 21.85 8.76
CA TRP A 40 29.47 20.72 8.56
C TRP A 40 30.67 21.16 7.71
N PRO A 41 31.71 21.74 8.32
CA PRO A 41 32.82 22.35 7.59
C PRO A 41 33.83 21.33 7.04
N GLU A 42 33.79 20.10 7.54
CA GLU A 42 34.74 19.07 7.17
C GLU A 42 34.48 18.57 5.74
N PRO A 43 35.53 18.41 4.91
CA PRO A 43 35.37 17.83 3.59
C PRO A 43 34.85 16.40 3.74
N ILE A 44 33.76 16.10 3.06
CA ILE A 44 33.17 14.76 3.11
C ILE A 44 33.86 13.92 2.06
N ASP A 45 34.62 12.93 2.54
CA ASP A 45 35.20 11.88 1.72
C ASP A 45 34.43 10.57 1.89
N HIS A 46 34.91 9.53 1.19
CA HIS A 46 34.29 8.21 1.20
C HIS A 46 34.22 7.54 2.57
N ALA A 47 35.18 7.79 3.45
CA ALA A 47 35.23 7.18 4.77
C ALA A 47 34.27 7.90 5.73
N MET A 48 34.19 9.23 5.62
CA MET A 48 33.42 10.07 6.53
C MET A 48 31.94 10.20 6.16
N VAL A 49 31.54 9.88 4.92
CA VAL A 49 30.15 10.09 4.46
C VAL A 49 29.09 9.35 5.28
N ILE A 50 29.41 8.15 5.79
CA ILE A 50 28.48 7.35 6.59
C ILE A 50 28.32 7.97 7.98
N ASP A 51 29.44 8.27 8.66
CA ASP A 51 29.43 8.90 9.98
C ASP A 51 28.77 10.29 9.92
N ALA A 52 29.06 11.06 8.87
CA ALA A 52 28.43 12.35 8.63
C ALA A 52 26.92 12.20 8.38
N TYR A 53 26.50 11.18 7.62
CA TYR A 53 25.09 10.90 7.39
C TYR A 53 24.34 10.57 8.68
N ASP A 54 24.88 9.69 9.51
CA ASP A 54 24.25 9.30 10.78
C ASP A 54 24.16 10.50 11.74
N ALA A 55 25.27 11.23 11.91
CA ALA A 55 25.30 12.43 12.73
C ALA A 55 24.33 13.51 12.25
N LEU A 56 24.19 13.73 10.94
CA LEU A 56 23.24 14.69 10.39
C LEU A 56 21.80 14.23 10.53
N CYS A 57 21.51 12.93 10.39
CA CYS A 57 20.17 12.39 10.64
C CYS A 57 19.73 12.65 12.08
N GLU A 58 20.58 12.34 13.05
CA GLU A 58 20.31 12.59 14.47
C GLU A 58 20.10 14.08 14.74
N ARG A 59 21.03 14.93 14.29
CA ARG A 59 20.92 16.39 14.48
C ARG A 59 19.67 16.97 13.84
N ILE A 60 19.28 16.53 12.64
CA ILE A 60 18.05 17.00 11.99
C ILE A 60 16.83 16.60 12.83
N GLU A 61 16.77 15.37 13.33
CA GLU A 61 15.64 14.90 14.15
C GLU A 61 15.55 15.62 15.49
N GLU A 62 16.66 15.75 16.22
CA GLU A 62 16.73 16.46 17.50
C GLU A 62 16.31 17.93 17.34
N THR A 63 16.84 18.57 16.32
CA THR A 63 16.59 19.99 16.04
C THR A 63 15.18 20.23 15.52
N ALA A 64 14.63 19.28 14.75
CA ALA A 64 13.25 19.32 14.30
C ALA A 64 12.27 19.24 15.47
N ARG A 65 12.59 18.45 16.52
CA ARG A 65 11.79 18.36 17.75
C ARG A 65 11.88 19.66 18.58
N ALA A 66 12.95 20.43 18.45
CA ALA A 66 13.13 21.70 19.18
C ALA A 66 12.97 21.57 20.71
N GLY A 67 13.42 20.43 21.28
CA GLY A 67 13.27 20.12 22.71
C GLY A 67 11.86 19.78 23.18
N THR A 68 10.90 19.58 22.26
CA THR A 68 9.53 19.13 22.56
C THR A 68 9.09 18.04 21.58
N ASP A 69 8.16 17.16 21.95
CA ASP A 69 7.65 16.13 21.01
C ASP A 69 6.68 16.67 19.93
N THR A 70 6.60 17.99 19.73
CA THR A 70 5.39 18.60 19.14
C THR A 70 5.46 18.99 17.67
N ILE A 71 6.65 19.19 17.09
CA ILE A 71 6.77 19.65 15.69
C ILE A 71 6.84 18.45 14.75
N SER A 72 5.77 18.20 14.00
CA SER A 72 5.76 17.21 12.93
C SER A 72 6.74 17.59 11.81
N LEU A 73 7.50 16.60 11.31
CA LEU A 73 8.49 16.77 10.25
C LEU A 73 7.89 17.35 8.95
N ASN A 74 6.60 17.12 8.70
CA ASN A 74 5.90 17.71 7.55
C ASN A 74 5.78 19.25 7.61
N ARG A 75 6.10 19.87 8.75
CA ARG A 75 6.15 21.33 8.94
C ARG A 75 7.57 21.89 8.93
N VAL A 76 8.58 21.03 8.83
CA VAL A 76 9.99 21.39 8.81
C VAL A 76 10.41 21.74 7.37
N THR A 77 11.22 22.78 7.24
CA THR A 77 11.93 23.13 6.00
C THR A 77 13.41 23.16 6.30
N VAL A 78 14.22 22.40 5.55
CA VAL A 78 15.68 22.46 5.64
C VAL A 78 16.20 23.31 4.48
N LEU A 79 16.94 24.37 4.81
CA LEU A 79 17.66 25.21 3.86
C LEU A 79 19.08 24.66 3.73
N VAL A 80 19.43 24.18 2.55
CA VAL A 80 20.76 23.67 2.21
C VAL A 80 21.50 24.75 1.43
N ASP A 81 22.78 24.97 1.71
CA ASP A 81 23.59 26.01 1.10
C ASP A 81 23.65 25.97 -0.43
N SER A 82 24.21 24.90 -1.00
CA SER A 82 24.39 24.73 -2.42
C SER A 82 24.34 23.26 -2.81
N VAL A 83 23.72 22.98 -3.94
CA VAL A 83 23.69 21.64 -4.54
C VAL A 83 23.93 21.72 -6.04
N ASN A 84 24.62 20.72 -6.57
CA ASN A 84 24.67 20.44 -7.99
C ASN A 84 23.64 19.34 -8.31
N LEU A 85 22.55 19.71 -8.99
CA LEU A 85 21.47 18.77 -9.29
C LEU A 85 21.89 17.64 -10.23
N SER A 86 22.89 17.84 -11.09
CA SER A 86 23.38 16.78 -11.97
C SER A 86 24.23 15.73 -11.25
N ALA A 87 24.70 16.05 -10.04
CA ALA A 87 25.50 15.17 -9.19
C ALA A 87 24.74 14.72 -7.93
N LEU A 88 23.40 14.86 -7.95
CA LEU A 88 22.54 14.54 -6.81
C LEU A 88 22.07 13.09 -6.90
N ASP A 89 22.96 12.17 -6.52
CA ASP A 89 22.75 10.72 -6.51
C ASP A 89 23.32 10.08 -5.23
N VAL A 90 22.88 8.86 -4.90
CA VAL A 90 23.28 8.20 -3.64
C VAL A 90 24.59 7.42 -3.75
N VAL A 91 24.95 6.94 -4.92
CA VAL A 91 25.90 5.82 -5.06
C VAL A 91 27.25 6.21 -5.65
N SER A 92 27.41 7.46 -6.08
CA SER A 92 28.63 7.96 -6.70
C SER A 92 29.87 7.78 -5.82
N GLU A 93 30.95 7.29 -6.47
CA GLU A 93 32.26 6.94 -5.90
C GLU A 93 33.12 8.15 -5.45
N GLY A 94 32.54 9.35 -5.41
CA GLY A 94 33.18 10.53 -4.82
C GLY A 94 32.77 10.81 -3.37
N GLY A 95 31.62 10.30 -2.92
CA GLY A 95 31.13 10.49 -1.55
C GLY A 95 30.95 11.95 -1.11
N GLY A 96 30.69 12.87 -2.05
CA GLY A 96 30.65 14.30 -1.76
C GLY A 96 29.34 14.80 -1.14
N TRP A 97 29.30 16.11 -0.85
CA TRP A 97 28.15 16.81 -0.29
C TRP A 97 26.82 16.52 -0.99
N ASN A 98 26.81 16.53 -2.33
CA ASN A 98 25.57 16.27 -3.08
C ASN A 98 25.05 14.86 -2.81
N SER A 99 25.93 13.86 -2.66
CA SER A 99 25.53 12.49 -2.35
C SER A 99 24.98 12.40 -0.93
N LEU A 100 25.64 13.04 0.03
CA LEU A 100 25.15 13.14 1.41
C LEU A 100 23.75 13.80 1.49
N ILE A 101 23.56 14.92 0.78
CA ILE A 101 22.27 15.60 0.69
C ILE A 101 21.22 14.72 0.00
N ALA A 102 21.59 13.98 -1.05
CA ALA A 102 20.69 13.03 -1.70
C ALA A 102 20.23 11.92 -0.73
N MET A 103 21.15 11.36 0.08
CA MET A 103 20.82 10.40 1.13
C MET A 103 19.82 10.99 2.12
N LEU A 104 20.09 12.18 2.67
CA LEU A 104 19.20 12.85 3.63
C LEU A 104 17.81 13.15 3.05
N ILE A 105 17.72 13.59 1.79
CA ILE A 105 16.44 13.86 1.11
C ILE A 105 15.59 12.58 1.00
N LEU A 106 16.22 11.43 0.72
CA LEU A 106 15.52 10.15 0.65
C LEU A 106 15.15 9.61 2.03
N SER A 107 15.96 9.88 3.07
CA SER A 107 15.70 9.49 4.45
C SER A 107 14.58 10.29 5.11
N PHE A 108 14.30 11.52 4.67
CA PHE A 108 13.26 12.39 5.21
C PHE A 108 12.24 12.84 4.14
N PRO A 109 11.37 11.94 3.67
CA PRO A 109 10.37 12.28 2.67
C PRO A 109 9.37 13.35 3.11
N GLU A 110 9.23 13.58 4.41
CA GLU A 110 8.28 14.53 4.99
C GLU A 110 8.84 15.96 5.06
N ILE A 111 10.15 16.13 4.94
CA ILE A 111 10.80 17.44 5.04
C ILE A 111 10.73 18.18 3.71
N ARG A 112 10.48 19.49 3.76
CA ARG A 112 10.64 20.36 2.59
C ARG A 112 12.11 20.78 2.48
N TRP A 113 12.74 20.46 1.36
CA TRP A 113 14.12 20.84 1.08
C TRP A 113 14.17 22.09 0.20
N VAL A 114 14.99 23.07 0.56
CA VAL A 114 15.19 24.31 -0.20
C VAL A 114 16.68 24.59 -0.30
N PHE A 115 17.16 25.01 -1.46
CA PHE A 115 18.56 25.19 -1.78
C PHE A 115 18.87 26.68 -1.99
N GLY A 116 19.97 27.14 -1.38
CA GLY A 116 20.52 28.48 -1.55
C GLY A 116 20.97 28.70 -2.99
N VAL A 117 21.85 27.82 -3.46
CA VAL A 117 22.38 27.81 -4.83
C VAL A 117 22.13 26.45 -5.47
N MET A 118 21.63 26.47 -6.70
CA MET A 118 21.39 25.26 -7.50
C MET A 118 22.17 25.36 -8.81
N THR A 119 23.12 24.45 -9.02
CA THR A 119 23.94 24.33 -10.23
C THR A 119 23.64 23.00 -10.97
N GLY A 120 24.35 22.72 -12.07
CA GLY A 120 24.22 21.45 -12.80
C GLY A 120 23.52 21.48 -14.15
N ILE A 121 23.44 22.65 -14.81
CA ILE A 121 22.87 22.75 -16.16
C ILE A 121 23.97 22.49 -17.19
N GLY A 122 23.99 21.30 -17.79
CA GLY A 122 24.66 21.07 -19.06
C GLY A 122 23.88 21.74 -20.20
N LYS A 123 24.55 22.28 -21.22
CA LYS A 123 23.87 22.87 -22.39
C LYS A 123 23.18 21.83 -23.30
N ASP A 124 23.38 20.55 -23.01
CA ASP A 124 23.05 19.43 -23.91
C ASP A 124 21.86 18.57 -23.44
N TYR A 125 21.11 18.99 -22.43
CA TYR A 125 19.94 18.24 -21.94
C TYR A 125 18.77 18.26 -22.94
N GLU A 126 18.04 17.13 -23.03
CA GLU A 126 16.79 17.09 -23.77
C GLU A 126 15.78 18.10 -23.20
N SER A 127 14.91 18.65 -24.06
CA SER A 127 13.95 19.70 -23.66
C SER A 127 13.07 19.31 -22.46
N LYS A 128 12.71 18.02 -22.35
CA LYS A 128 11.89 17.49 -21.26
C LYS A 128 12.63 17.47 -19.91
N GLU A 129 13.92 17.15 -19.93
CA GLU A 129 14.74 17.13 -18.71
C GLU A 129 15.01 18.54 -18.22
N GLN A 130 15.23 19.47 -19.15
CA GLN A 130 15.34 20.89 -18.83
C GLN A 130 14.05 21.45 -18.20
N ASP A 131 12.88 21.06 -18.70
CA ASP A 131 11.59 21.45 -18.10
C ASP A 131 11.43 20.90 -16.67
N ARG A 132 11.83 19.64 -16.44
CA ARG A 132 11.81 19.03 -15.09
C ARG A 132 12.79 19.74 -14.14
N PHE A 133 14.00 20.02 -14.60
CA PHE A 133 14.99 20.79 -13.85
C PHE A 133 14.42 22.16 -13.45
N ASN A 134 13.79 22.88 -14.39
CA ASN A 134 13.21 24.19 -14.13
C ASN A 134 12.08 24.11 -13.10
N GLN A 135 11.25 23.05 -13.14
CA GLN A 135 10.20 22.81 -12.15
C GLN A 135 10.78 22.56 -10.75
N ILE A 136 11.83 21.73 -10.63
CA ILE A 136 12.52 21.46 -9.37
C ILE A 136 13.16 22.76 -8.84
N LYS A 137 13.87 23.49 -9.69
CA LYS A 137 14.49 24.78 -9.33
C LYS A 137 13.45 25.79 -8.83
N GLN A 138 12.29 25.89 -9.50
CA GLN A 138 11.22 26.77 -9.05
C GLN A 138 10.67 26.37 -7.68
N ALA A 139 10.52 25.06 -7.43
CA ALA A 139 9.92 24.57 -6.19
C ALA A 139 10.89 24.49 -5.00
N HIS A 140 12.20 24.42 -5.26
CA HIS A 140 13.22 24.15 -4.26
C HIS A 140 14.29 25.24 -4.15
N SER A 141 14.21 26.37 -4.86
CA SER A 141 15.12 27.51 -4.64
C SER A 141 14.64 28.43 -3.51
N LEU A 142 15.49 29.30 -2.97
CA LEU A 142 15.10 30.28 -1.93
C LEU A 142 13.83 31.10 -2.26
N PRO A 143 13.62 31.59 -3.51
CA PRO A 143 12.38 32.28 -3.88
C PRO A 143 11.11 31.42 -3.71
N SER A 144 11.21 30.09 -3.68
CA SER A 144 10.08 29.19 -3.41
C SER A 144 9.48 29.37 -2.01
N LEU A 145 10.23 29.98 -1.07
CA LEU A 145 9.72 30.32 0.26
C LEU A 145 8.73 31.49 0.22
N LEU A 146 8.84 32.34 -0.80
CA LEU A 146 8.00 33.51 -1.01
C LEU A 146 6.88 33.24 -2.03
N THR A 147 7.09 32.28 -2.91
CA THR A 147 6.21 32.04 -4.06
C THR A 147 5.29 30.86 -3.83
N GLY A 148 3.99 31.15 -3.83
CA GLY A 148 2.93 30.15 -3.79
C GLY A 148 2.75 29.45 -2.43
N PRO A 149 1.67 28.68 -2.29
CA PRO A 149 1.39 27.90 -1.09
C PRO A 149 2.36 26.70 -0.96
N ARG A 150 2.66 26.32 0.30
CA ARG A 150 3.48 25.13 0.61
C ARG A 150 2.79 23.87 0.09
N ARG A 151 3.51 23.08 -0.71
CA ARG A 151 3.12 21.73 -1.13
C ARG A 151 3.63 20.72 -0.11
N ASP A 152 2.85 19.66 0.14
CA ASP A 152 3.23 18.58 1.06
C ASP A 152 4.29 17.69 0.39
N PRO A 153 5.52 17.58 0.91
CA PRO A 153 6.59 16.83 0.26
C PRO A 153 6.44 15.30 0.37
N LEU A 154 5.52 14.80 1.22
CA LEU A 154 5.44 13.38 1.58
C LEU A 154 5.32 12.45 0.37
N PHE A 155 4.62 12.85 -0.70
CA PHE A 155 4.42 12.04 -1.91
C PHE A 155 5.16 12.59 -3.15
N ASP A 156 6.22 13.37 -2.92
CA ASP A 156 7.11 13.93 -3.94
C ASP A 156 6.38 14.70 -5.07
N PRO A 157 5.48 15.65 -4.78
CA PRO A 157 4.71 16.35 -5.81
C PRO A 157 5.57 17.22 -6.74
N THR A 158 6.81 17.52 -6.36
CA THR A 158 7.78 18.30 -7.13
C THR A 158 8.70 17.42 -7.98
N GLY A 159 8.89 16.14 -7.61
CA GLY A 159 9.79 15.22 -8.31
C GLY A 159 11.25 15.30 -7.88
N LEU A 160 11.56 15.90 -6.72
CA LEU A 160 12.94 15.98 -6.24
C LEU A 160 13.48 14.59 -5.88
N ARG A 161 12.68 13.74 -5.24
CA ARG A 161 13.13 12.38 -4.89
C ARG A 161 13.20 11.49 -6.13
N ASP A 162 12.24 11.63 -7.04
CA ASP A 162 12.26 10.95 -8.33
C ASP A 162 13.48 11.35 -9.18
N TRP A 163 13.89 12.63 -9.13
CA TRP A 163 15.13 13.11 -9.75
C TRP A 163 16.37 12.41 -9.18
N ILE A 164 16.48 12.33 -7.85
CA ILE A 164 17.59 11.62 -7.18
C ILE A 164 17.62 10.15 -7.57
N ARG A 165 16.46 9.49 -7.63
CA ARG A 165 16.37 8.09 -8.04
C ARG A 165 16.82 7.87 -9.48
N LYS A 166 16.49 8.77 -10.39
CA LYS A 166 16.97 8.74 -11.79
C LYS A 166 18.47 8.93 -11.90
N GLY A 167 19.02 9.92 -11.19
CA GLY A 167 20.48 10.11 -11.10
C GLY A 167 21.17 8.87 -10.53
N THR A 168 20.59 8.28 -9.48
CA THR A 168 21.10 7.05 -8.86
C THR A 168 21.04 5.86 -9.82
N ASN A 169 19.95 5.69 -10.59
CA ASN A 169 19.86 4.65 -11.62
C ASN A 169 20.91 4.83 -12.71
N HIS A 170 21.17 6.07 -13.14
CA HIS A 170 22.19 6.38 -14.13
C HIS A 170 23.58 5.96 -13.63
N GLU A 171 23.94 6.30 -12.39
CA GLU A 171 25.22 5.92 -11.78
C GLU A 171 25.32 4.40 -11.54
N LEU A 172 24.23 3.74 -11.15
CA LEU A 172 24.19 2.28 -11.02
C LEU A 172 24.50 1.60 -12.35
N GLU A 173 23.85 2.03 -13.43
CA GLU A 173 23.99 1.42 -14.75
C GLU A 173 25.37 1.69 -15.37
N HIS A 174 25.84 2.94 -15.33
CA HIS A 174 27.03 3.37 -16.08
C HIS A 174 28.34 3.30 -15.28
N THR A 175 28.31 3.61 -13.99
CA THR A 175 29.52 3.68 -13.14
C THR A 175 29.74 2.34 -12.45
N LEU A 176 28.73 1.85 -11.72
CA LEU A 176 28.83 0.64 -10.92
C LEU A 176 28.52 -0.65 -11.69
N LYS A 177 27.96 -0.54 -12.90
CA LYS A 177 27.48 -1.66 -13.73
C LYS A 177 26.57 -2.62 -12.96
N ASP A 178 25.76 -2.06 -12.08
CA ASP A 178 24.79 -2.74 -11.23
C ASP A 178 23.42 -2.77 -11.95
N ASP A 179 22.77 -3.93 -11.97
CA ASP A 179 21.44 -4.13 -12.55
C ASP A 179 20.28 -3.73 -11.61
N LEU A 180 20.57 -3.15 -10.45
CA LEU A 180 19.55 -2.59 -9.55
C LEU A 180 18.93 -1.37 -10.23
N ARG A 181 17.60 -1.37 -10.32
CA ARG A 181 16.83 -0.23 -10.80
C ARG A 181 15.82 0.22 -9.77
N LEU A 182 16.01 1.43 -9.25
CA LEU A 182 15.05 2.10 -8.38
C LEU A 182 13.80 2.47 -9.19
N PRO A 183 12.59 2.32 -8.64
CA PRO A 183 11.38 2.61 -9.37
C PRO A 183 11.17 4.12 -9.54
N GLU A 184 10.81 4.50 -10.77
CA GLU A 184 10.61 5.87 -11.24
C GLU A 184 9.10 6.20 -11.32
N ARG A 185 8.72 7.40 -10.88
CA ARG A 185 7.33 7.90 -10.84
C ARG A 185 7.17 9.11 -11.75
N ASP A 186 7.17 8.87 -13.05
CA ASP A 186 7.06 9.95 -14.04
C ASP A 186 5.74 10.72 -13.97
N GLU A 187 4.64 10.00 -13.72
CA GLU A 187 3.30 10.56 -13.78
C GLU A 187 2.90 11.23 -12.47
N LEU A 188 2.22 12.38 -12.56
CA LEU A 188 1.78 13.16 -11.41
C LEU A 188 0.27 13.02 -11.19
N ALA A 189 -0.15 12.86 -9.95
CA ALA A 189 -1.53 12.83 -9.50
C ALA A 189 -1.85 14.01 -8.58
N ALA A 190 -3.10 14.42 -8.51
CA ALA A 190 -3.60 15.35 -7.49
C ALA A 190 -4.72 14.68 -6.69
N SER A 191 -4.64 14.85 -5.37
CA SER A 191 -5.69 14.50 -4.41
C SER A 191 -6.27 15.80 -3.86
N ILE A 192 -7.49 16.16 -4.26
CA ILE A 192 -8.16 17.44 -3.99
C ILE A 192 -9.34 17.19 -3.05
N GLU A 193 -9.22 17.65 -1.82
CA GLU A 193 -10.16 17.33 -0.74
C GLU A 193 -9.93 18.27 0.44
N ASP A 194 -10.98 18.84 1.03
CA ASP A 194 -10.85 19.75 2.19
C ASP A 194 -10.59 19.00 3.51
N GLU A 195 -11.01 17.74 3.60
CA GLU A 195 -10.67 16.85 4.71
C GLU A 195 -9.27 16.23 4.56
N LYS A 196 -8.34 16.63 5.44
CA LYS A 196 -6.92 16.21 5.35
C LYS A 196 -6.73 14.69 5.34
N SER A 197 -7.49 13.93 6.13
CA SER A 197 -7.39 12.46 6.20
C SER A 197 -7.71 11.80 4.86
N TYR A 198 -8.79 12.23 4.19
CA TYR A 198 -9.17 11.78 2.86
C TYR A 198 -8.14 12.18 1.82
N ALA A 199 -7.66 13.43 1.86
CA ALA A 199 -6.67 13.93 0.93
C ALA A 199 -5.37 13.11 0.98
N TRP A 200 -4.91 12.79 2.20
CA TRP A 200 -3.71 11.97 2.43
C TRP A 200 -3.90 10.52 2.02
N PHE A 201 -5.03 9.90 2.38
CA PHE A 201 -5.33 8.51 2.04
C PHE A 201 -5.42 8.31 0.52
N HIS A 202 -6.11 9.20 -0.19
CA HIS A 202 -6.18 9.19 -1.65
C HIS A 202 -4.82 9.52 -2.31
N GLY A 203 -4.07 10.48 -1.75
CA GLY A 203 -2.71 10.80 -2.19
C GLY A 203 -1.78 9.59 -2.09
N TYR A 204 -1.84 8.87 -0.98
CA TYR A 204 -1.11 7.63 -0.78
C TYR A 204 -1.53 6.53 -1.75
N ALA A 205 -2.83 6.37 -2.01
CA ALA A 205 -3.31 5.42 -3.02
C ALA A 205 -2.63 5.67 -4.37
N ALA A 206 -2.57 6.94 -4.82
CA ALA A 206 -1.86 7.28 -6.04
C ALA A 206 -0.35 7.02 -5.95
N TYR A 207 0.29 7.40 -4.84
CA TYR A 207 1.72 7.20 -4.61
C TYR A 207 2.16 5.74 -4.68
N ARG A 208 1.37 4.88 -4.03
CA ARG A 208 1.51 3.44 -4.00
C ARG A 208 1.46 2.80 -5.39
N PHE A 209 0.59 3.30 -6.26
CA PHE A 209 0.45 2.81 -7.64
C PHE A 209 1.37 3.54 -8.62
N GLY A 210 2.43 4.20 -8.15
CA GLY A 210 3.50 4.70 -9.02
C GLY A 210 3.34 6.13 -9.53
N TYR A 211 2.39 6.89 -8.99
CA TYR A 211 2.32 8.33 -9.27
C TYR A 211 3.14 9.10 -8.24
N ARG A 212 3.70 10.25 -8.61
CA ARG A 212 3.92 11.33 -7.64
C ARG A 212 2.57 11.92 -7.26
N ALA A 213 2.34 12.36 -6.04
CA ALA A 213 1.02 12.87 -5.64
C ALA A 213 1.08 14.23 -4.96
N ASP A 214 0.21 15.14 -5.39
CA ASP A 214 0.02 16.46 -4.79
C ASP A 214 -1.25 16.47 -3.96
N VAL A 215 -1.12 16.79 -2.67
CA VAL A 215 -2.23 16.80 -1.72
C VAL A 215 -2.72 18.23 -1.57
N ILE A 216 -3.93 18.47 -2.08
CA ILE A 216 -4.53 19.79 -2.20
C ILE A 216 -5.68 19.90 -1.21
N THR A 217 -5.38 20.49 -0.05
CA THR A 217 -6.32 20.66 1.07
C THR A 217 -6.73 22.09 1.35
N THR A 218 -6.30 23.04 0.51
CA THR A 218 -6.62 24.47 0.68
C THR A 218 -7.00 25.10 -0.65
N TRP A 219 -7.83 26.14 -0.57
CA TRP A 219 -8.23 26.93 -1.72
C TRP A 219 -7.05 27.65 -2.36
N ALA A 220 -6.14 28.19 -1.55
CA ALA A 220 -4.92 28.83 -2.04
C ALA A 220 -4.10 27.88 -2.94
N LEU A 221 -3.95 26.61 -2.53
CA LEU A 221 -3.24 25.60 -3.30
C LEU A 221 -4.03 25.20 -4.54
N MET A 222 -5.34 24.97 -4.43
CA MET A 222 -6.18 24.67 -5.60
C MET A 222 -6.13 25.79 -6.65
N LYS A 223 -6.18 27.05 -6.22
CA LYS A 223 -6.10 28.22 -7.11
C LYS A 223 -4.71 28.38 -7.72
N ASP A 224 -3.63 28.15 -6.98
CA ASP A 224 -2.27 28.18 -7.56
C ASP A 224 -2.11 27.12 -8.66
N ARG A 225 -2.65 25.91 -8.42
CA ARG A 225 -2.52 24.77 -9.33
C ARG A 225 -3.45 24.83 -10.54
N PHE A 226 -4.66 25.36 -10.39
CA PHE A 226 -5.70 25.27 -11.44
C PHE A 226 -6.36 26.60 -11.84
N GLY A 227 -6.04 27.72 -11.15
CA GLY A 227 -6.72 29.01 -11.28
C GLY A 227 -6.13 30.00 -12.28
N LYS A 228 -4.92 29.76 -12.81
CA LYS A 228 -4.20 30.74 -13.65
C LYS A 228 -4.76 30.80 -15.07
N LYS A 229 -5.38 31.93 -15.44
CA LYS A 229 -5.92 32.18 -16.80
C LYS A 229 -4.83 32.34 -17.86
N GLU A 230 -3.65 32.84 -17.48
CA GLU A 230 -2.49 32.99 -18.39
C GLU A 230 -1.97 31.64 -18.92
N ASN A 231 -2.31 30.54 -18.26
CA ASN A 231 -2.03 29.18 -18.71
C ASN A 231 -3.19 28.56 -19.50
N GLN A 232 -4.18 29.33 -19.95
CA GLN A 232 -5.26 28.83 -20.81
C GLN A 232 -4.65 28.23 -22.10
N GLY A 233 -4.70 26.90 -22.20
CA GLY A 233 -4.12 26.13 -23.31
C GLY A 233 -2.84 25.36 -22.95
N LYS A 234 -2.24 25.58 -21.77
CA LYS A 234 -1.18 24.71 -21.24
C LYS A 234 -1.79 23.66 -20.31
N PRO A 235 -1.40 22.38 -20.46
CA PRO A 235 -1.86 21.30 -19.59
C PRO A 235 -1.43 21.54 -18.13
N HIS A 236 -2.26 21.17 -17.17
CA HIS A 236 -1.91 21.25 -15.74
C HIS A 236 -0.89 20.19 -15.28
N GLY A 237 -0.51 19.25 -16.15
CA GLY A 237 0.55 18.25 -15.89
C GLY A 237 0.12 17.00 -15.09
N TYR A 238 -0.99 17.06 -14.35
CA TYR A 238 -1.55 15.88 -13.68
C TYR A 238 -2.18 14.86 -14.66
N GLN A 239 -1.84 13.57 -14.51
CA GLN A 239 -2.48 12.47 -15.24
C GLN A 239 -3.70 11.88 -14.52
N LEU A 240 -3.70 11.97 -13.19
CA LEU A 240 -4.73 11.42 -12.33
C LEU A 240 -5.24 12.51 -11.38
N LEU A 241 -6.55 12.71 -11.35
CA LEU A 241 -7.20 13.60 -10.40
C LEU A 241 -8.14 12.76 -9.51
N LEU A 242 -7.91 12.78 -8.21
CA LEU A 242 -8.80 12.25 -7.17
C LEU A 242 -9.39 13.46 -6.46
N GLU A 243 -10.67 13.70 -6.57
CA GLU A 243 -11.27 14.99 -6.22
C GLU A 243 -12.60 14.76 -5.50
N ASP A 244 -12.80 15.41 -4.36
CA ASP A 244 -14.10 15.44 -3.72
C ASP A 244 -15.08 16.31 -4.52
N MET A 245 -16.33 15.87 -4.58
CA MET A 245 -17.36 16.60 -5.29
C MET A 245 -17.83 17.83 -4.50
N SER A 246 -17.78 17.79 -3.18
CA SER A 246 -18.40 18.79 -2.30
C SER A 246 -17.35 19.66 -1.58
N LEU A 247 -16.30 20.06 -2.31
CA LEU A 247 -15.18 20.84 -1.77
C LEU A 247 -15.62 22.11 -1.03
N ASN A 248 -15.18 22.23 0.22
CA ASN A 248 -15.48 23.38 1.07
C ASN A 248 -14.25 23.87 1.86
N PHE A 249 -13.18 24.22 1.15
CA PHE A 249 -11.94 24.67 1.79
C PHE A 249 -12.15 25.83 2.78
N PRO A 250 -11.49 25.78 3.95
CA PRO A 250 -11.67 26.79 5.00
C PRO A 250 -11.15 28.18 4.62
N ASP A 251 -10.20 28.26 3.69
CA ASP A 251 -9.59 29.50 3.21
C ASP A 251 -10.24 30.05 1.92
N ARG A 252 -11.39 29.49 1.49
CA ARG A 252 -12.13 30.01 0.33
C ARG A 252 -12.90 31.28 0.67
N GLN A 253 -13.08 32.15 -0.33
CA GLN A 253 -13.98 33.30 -0.21
C GLN A 253 -15.43 32.81 -0.15
N ALA A 254 -16.30 33.49 0.60
CA ALA A 254 -17.68 33.07 0.86
C ALA A 254 -18.50 32.82 -0.43
N HIS A 255 -18.24 33.60 -1.48
CA HIS A 255 -18.96 33.54 -2.76
C HIS A 255 -18.33 32.59 -3.79
N THR A 256 -17.30 31.82 -3.42
CA THR A 256 -16.67 30.83 -4.30
C THR A 256 -17.38 29.50 -4.18
N TYR A 257 -18.25 29.16 -5.14
CA TYR A 257 -19.00 27.92 -5.15
C TYR A 257 -18.27 26.82 -5.93
N LEU A 258 -17.92 25.72 -5.26
CA LEU A 258 -17.16 24.64 -5.88
C LEU A 258 -17.99 23.39 -6.17
N LEU A 259 -19.20 23.24 -5.63
CA LEU A 259 -20.02 22.03 -5.80
C LEU A 259 -20.36 21.72 -7.27
N TYR A 260 -20.70 22.74 -8.06
CA TYR A 260 -21.03 22.60 -9.48
C TYR A 260 -19.77 22.64 -10.32
N LEU A 261 -19.54 21.62 -11.16
CA LEU A 261 -18.32 21.52 -11.96
C LEU A 261 -18.30 22.48 -13.14
N ALA A 262 -19.47 22.81 -13.68
CA ALA A 262 -19.61 23.67 -14.84
C ALA A 262 -19.09 25.08 -14.58
N ARG A 263 -18.83 25.82 -15.65
CA ARG A 263 -18.37 27.22 -15.55
C ARG A 263 -19.43 28.11 -14.95
N GLU A 264 -20.66 27.96 -15.42
CA GLU A 264 -21.85 28.64 -14.94
C GLU A 264 -22.93 27.60 -14.64
N TYR A 265 -23.78 27.90 -13.66
CA TYR A 265 -24.94 27.08 -13.32
C TYR A 265 -26.08 27.97 -12.86
N LEU A 266 -27.32 27.55 -13.10
CA LEU A 266 -28.51 28.22 -12.58
C LEU A 266 -28.75 27.74 -11.15
N ASP A 267 -28.76 28.64 -10.16
CA ASP A 267 -29.12 28.25 -8.80
C ASP A 267 -30.61 27.88 -8.74
N PRO A 268 -30.97 26.66 -8.30
CA PRO A 268 -32.38 26.28 -8.21
C PRO A 268 -33.21 27.09 -7.19
N GLU A 269 -32.59 27.82 -6.25
CA GLU A 269 -33.33 28.62 -5.26
C GLU A 269 -33.62 30.04 -5.75
N ASP A 270 -32.63 30.68 -6.35
CA ASP A 270 -32.72 32.10 -6.72
C ASP A 270 -32.98 32.30 -8.22
N GLU A 271 -32.88 31.24 -9.04
CA GLU A 271 -32.86 31.27 -10.52
C GLU A 271 -31.79 32.20 -11.11
N VAL A 272 -30.79 32.58 -10.31
CA VAL A 272 -29.66 33.42 -10.73
C VAL A 272 -28.52 32.54 -11.21
N GLU A 273 -27.90 32.94 -12.32
CA GLU A 273 -26.69 32.32 -12.84
C GLU A 273 -25.49 32.60 -11.90
N LYS A 274 -24.90 31.54 -11.37
CA LYS A 274 -23.74 31.59 -10.46
C LYS A 274 -22.52 30.93 -11.12
N GLN A 275 -21.34 31.33 -10.68
CA GLN A 275 -20.06 30.80 -11.15
C GLN A 275 -19.74 29.47 -10.45
N GLY A 276 -19.44 28.44 -11.22
CA GLY A 276 -19.04 27.13 -10.70
C GLY A 276 -17.53 26.89 -10.75
N ARG A 277 -17.11 25.65 -10.48
CA ARG A 277 -15.71 25.25 -10.31
C ARG A 277 -14.85 25.57 -11.54
N ALA A 278 -15.33 25.32 -12.75
CA ALA A 278 -14.57 25.60 -13.97
C ALA A 278 -14.36 27.11 -14.23
N HIS A 279 -15.18 27.99 -13.63
CA HIS A 279 -14.91 29.44 -13.69
C HIS A 279 -13.67 29.81 -12.87
N HIS A 280 -13.62 29.33 -11.61
CA HIS A 280 -12.54 29.67 -10.69
C HIS A 280 -11.26 28.86 -10.93
N CYS A 281 -11.41 27.63 -11.44
CA CYS A 281 -10.34 26.70 -11.78
C CYS A 281 -10.46 26.26 -13.24
N PRO A 282 -10.15 27.14 -14.21
CA PRO A 282 -10.33 26.85 -15.65
C PRO A 282 -9.52 25.65 -16.14
N GLN A 283 -8.44 25.27 -15.45
CA GLN A 283 -7.69 24.05 -15.78
C GLN A 283 -8.43 22.76 -15.41
N LEU A 284 -9.52 22.83 -14.64
CA LEU A 284 -10.41 21.72 -14.35
C LEU A 284 -11.67 21.72 -15.22
N ASP A 285 -11.71 22.51 -16.29
CA ASP A 285 -12.85 22.55 -17.20
C ASP A 285 -12.91 21.29 -18.07
N SER A 286 -13.84 20.38 -17.77
CA SER A 286 -14.03 19.14 -18.53
C SER A 286 -14.54 19.37 -19.96
N ALA A 287 -15.05 20.55 -20.28
CA ALA A 287 -15.45 20.91 -21.64
C ALA A 287 -14.25 21.38 -22.50
N ASN A 288 -13.12 21.70 -21.87
CA ASN A 288 -11.91 22.18 -22.54
C ASN A 288 -10.80 21.11 -22.50
N ASP A 289 -10.63 20.41 -23.62
CA ASP A 289 -9.65 19.33 -23.78
C ASP A 289 -8.19 19.79 -23.73
N LYS A 290 -7.91 21.07 -23.98
CA LYS A 290 -6.58 21.68 -23.83
C LYS A 290 -6.26 22.05 -22.38
N ALA A 291 -7.29 22.31 -21.57
CA ALA A 291 -7.13 22.70 -20.18
C ALA A 291 -7.07 21.48 -19.27
N GLU A 292 -8.05 20.57 -19.38
CA GLU A 292 -8.13 19.36 -18.57
C GLU A 292 -7.61 18.14 -19.34
N THR A 293 -6.28 17.97 -19.28
CA THR A 293 -5.54 16.94 -20.02
C THR A 293 -5.33 15.63 -19.25
N SER A 294 -5.86 15.48 -18.04
CA SER A 294 -5.69 14.26 -17.24
C SER A 294 -6.23 13.03 -17.97
N ARG A 295 -5.56 11.88 -17.82
CA ARG A 295 -6.03 10.59 -18.34
C ARG A 295 -7.20 10.02 -17.53
N CYS A 296 -7.29 10.38 -16.26
CA CYS A 296 -8.34 9.92 -15.37
C CYS A 296 -8.72 11.02 -14.37
N ARG A 297 -10.01 11.33 -14.29
CA ARG A 297 -10.57 12.22 -13.26
C ARG A 297 -11.65 11.52 -12.46
N ILE A 298 -11.43 11.48 -11.16
CA ILE A 298 -12.22 10.72 -10.20
C ILE A 298 -12.88 11.67 -9.24
N LEU A 299 -14.17 11.91 -9.45
CA LEU A 299 -14.99 12.55 -8.43
C LEU A 299 -15.42 11.53 -7.39
N ILE A 300 -15.22 11.87 -6.13
CA ILE A 300 -15.56 11.06 -4.96
C ILE A 300 -16.64 11.85 -4.21
N THR A 301 -17.71 11.18 -3.75
CA THR A 301 -18.81 11.84 -3.05
C THR A 301 -19.56 10.85 -2.16
N THR A 302 -20.15 11.31 -1.07
CA THR A 302 -21.08 10.52 -0.25
C THR A 302 -22.41 10.23 -0.95
N GLY A 303 -22.71 10.93 -2.05
CA GLY A 303 -23.94 10.71 -2.81
C GLY A 303 -25.19 11.01 -2.01
N GLN A 304 -25.14 12.03 -1.14
CA GLN A 304 -26.30 12.49 -0.36
C GLN A 304 -27.56 12.54 -1.24
N THR A 305 -28.65 11.97 -0.73
CA THR A 305 -29.82 11.59 -1.51
C THR A 305 -30.95 12.60 -1.45
N SER A 306 -30.70 13.84 -1.00
CA SER A 306 -31.75 14.87 -1.11
C SER A 306 -32.14 15.05 -2.58
N GLN A 307 -33.40 15.43 -2.86
CA GLN A 307 -33.85 15.65 -4.25
C GLN A 307 -32.94 16.66 -4.98
N ARG A 308 -32.43 17.67 -4.27
CA ARG A 308 -31.49 18.68 -4.79
C ARG A 308 -30.13 18.06 -5.12
N ASP A 309 -29.56 17.27 -4.21
CA ASP A 309 -28.25 16.63 -4.41
C ASP A 309 -28.28 15.63 -5.57
N ASN A 310 -29.40 14.93 -5.77
CA ASN A 310 -29.59 14.04 -6.89
C ASN A 310 -29.57 14.76 -8.25
N ARG A 311 -30.10 15.99 -8.32
CA ARG A 311 -30.03 16.83 -9.53
C ARG A 311 -28.59 17.27 -9.78
N THR A 312 -27.92 17.84 -8.78
CA THR A 312 -26.53 18.31 -8.88
C THR A 312 -25.58 17.18 -9.28
N LEU A 313 -25.73 15.99 -8.68
CA LEU A 313 -24.95 14.81 -9.03
C LEU A 313 -25.18 14.37 -10.48
N ARG A 314 -26.41 14.45 -10.99
CA ARG A 314 -26.73 14.15 -12.41
C ARG A 314 -26.08 15.16 -13.34
N GLU A 315 -26.15 16.45 -13.02
CA GLU A 315 -25.54 17.52 -13.80
C GLU A 315 -24.01 17.40 -13.82
N ASN A 316 -23.39 17.18 -12.66
CA ASN A 316 -21.94 16.95 -12.55
C ASN A 316 -21.51 15.69 -13.31
N ARG A 317 -22.28 14.59 -13.25
CA ARG A 317 -22.03 13.39 -14.07
C ARG A 317 -22.12 13.68 -15.56
N ALA A 318 -23.13 14.45 -15.98
CA ALA A 318 -23.30 14.83 -17.39
C ALA A 318 -22.16 15.74 -17.86
N TYR A 319 -21.73 16.68 -17.03
CA TYR A 319 -20.59 17.56 -17.32
C TYR A 319 -19.28 16.77 -17.43
N LEU A 320 -19.02 15.88 -16.49
CA LEU A 320 -17.81 15.08 -16.46
C LEU A 320 -17.69 14.12 -17.66
N ARG A 321 -18.82 13.67 -18.22
CA ARG A 321 -18.87 12.88 -19.46
C ARG A 321 -18.44 13.67 -20.71
N ARG A 322 -18.40 15.00 -20.66
CA ARG A 322 -17.93 15.85 -21.77
C ARG A 322 -16.40 15.82 -21.93
N LYS A 323 -15.67 15.32 -20.93
CA LYS A 323 -14.22 15.17 -20.99
C LYS A 323 -13.84 14.24 -22.15
N LYS A 324 -13.16 14.80 -23.15
CA LYS A 324 -12.65 14.07 -24.32
C LYS A 324 -11.42 13.20 -24.00
N PRO A 325 -10.35 13.72 -23.36
CA PRO A 325 -9.18 12.90 -23.03
C PRO A 325 -9.49 12.01 -21.82
N GLY A 326 -9.32 10.70 -21.96
CA GLY A 326 -9.49 9.78 -20.85
C GLY A 326 -10.95 9.56 -20.43
N ARG A 327 -11.17 9.18 -19.17
CA ARG A 327 -12.53 8.95 -18.63
C ARG A 327 -12.71 9.68 -17.30
N GLY A 328 -13.75 10.49 -17.23
CA GLY A 328 -14.30 10.97 -15.98
C GLY A 328 -15.39 10.03 -15.48
N LYS A 329 -15.43 9.78 -14.17
CA LYS A 329 -16.46 8.95 -13.51
C LYS A 329 -16.70 9.50 -12.11
N VAL A 330 -17.73 9.00 -11.43
CA VAL A 330 -18.02 9.27 -10.02
C VAL A 330 -17.90 7.98 -9.22
N VAL A 331 -17.30 8.05 -8.04
CA VAL A 331 -17.22 6.96 -7.04
C VAL A 331 -17.95 7.42 -5.78
N LEU A 332 -18.76 6.52 -5.22
CA LEU A 332 -19.50 6.79 -4.00
C LEU A 332 -18.71 6.32 -2.78
N LYS A 333 -18.64 7.17 -1.74
CA LYS A 333 -18.23 6.83 -0.38
C LYS A 333 -19.39 6.06 0.29
N PRO A 334 -19.11 5.10 1.18
CA PRO A 334 -17.79 4.65 1.59
C PRO A 334 -17.15 3.67 0.58
N THR A 335 -15.83 3.64 0.51
CA THR A 335 -15.06 2.67 -0.30
C THR A 335 -14.50 1.56 0.58
N SER A 336 -14.37 0.32 0.11
CA SER A 336 -13.85 -0.81 0.90
C SER A 336 -12.31 -0.85 1.03
N GLY A 337 -11.67 0.33 1.06
CA GLY A 337 -10.21 0.49 1.14
C GLY A 337 -9.55 1.01 -0.14
N LEU A 338 -8.21 1.01 -0.14
CA LEU A 338 -7.37 1.52 -1.24
C LEU A 338 -7.63 0.76 -2.56
N PHE A 339 -7.75 -0.57 -2.47
CA PHE A 339 -7.95 -1.44 -3.62
C PHE A 339 -9.33 -1.25 -4.27
N ASP A 340 -10.38 -1.11 -3.47
CA ASP A 340 -11.74 -0.90 -3.97
C ASP A 340 -11.86 0.42 -4.73
N LEU A 341 -11.24 1.50 -4.24
CA LEU A 341 -11.16 2.78 -4.95
C LEU A 341 -10.53 2.61 -6.35
N TRP A 342 -9.42 1.88 -6.44
CA TRP A 342 -8.72 1.61 -7.70
C TRP A 342 -9.52 0.69 -8.64
N LYS A 343 -10.20 -0.31 -8.07
CA LYS A 343 -11.02 -1.33 -8.76
C LYS A 343 -12.29 -0.74 -9.34
N LYS A 344 -13.04 0.04 -8.57
CA LYS A 344 -14.25 0.75 -9.01
C LYS A 344 -13.98 1.64 -10.21
N ARG A 345 -12.73 2.04 -10.44
CA ARG A 345 -12.30 2.82 -11.61
C ARG A 345 -11.80 2.00 -12.80
N GLY A 346 -11.58 0.72 -12.60
CA GLY A 346 -10.88 -0.13 -13.54
C GLY A 346 -9.43 0.28 -13.75
N LEU A 347 -8.83 1.04 -12.80
CA LEU A 347 -7.41 1.31 -12.83
C LEU A 347 -6.65 0.02 -12.56
N LEU A 348 -7.12 -0.81 -11.63
CA LEU A 348 -6.61 -2.16 -11.36
C LEU A 348 -6.59 -3.11 -12.57
N TYR A 349 -7.27 -2.81 -13.69
CA TYR A 349 -7.24 -3.67 -14.89
C TYR A 349 -6.45 -3.05 -16.04
N ARG A 350 -5.86 -1.86 -15.84
CA ARG A 350 -4.93 -1.29 -16.81
C ARG A 350 -3.60 -2.02 -16.66
N VAL A 351 -3.37 -2.97 -17.57
CA VAL A 351 -2.05 -3.53 -17.83
C VAL A 351 -1.46 -2.70 -18.98
N PRO A 352 -0.26 -2.12 -18.84
CA PRO A 352 0.42 -1.54 -20.00
C PRO A 352 0.54 -2.64 -21.07
N ARG A 353 -0.12 -2.45 -22.22
CA ARG A 353 0.06 -3.36 -23.35
C ARG A 353 1.53 -3.28 -23.74
N ASN A 354 2.28 -4.38 -23.53
CA ASN A 354 3.66 -4.60 -23.97
C ASN A 354 4.79 -4.35 -22.95
N GLU A 355 4.53 -4.14 -21.66
CA GLU A 355 5.62 -4.08 -20.66
C GLU A 355 5.73 -5.37 -19.83
N PRO A 356 6.95 -5.83 -19.50
CA PRO A 356 7.20 -7.09 -18.80
C PRO A 356 6.81 -7.07 -17.30
N CYS A 357 6.45 -5.92 -16.71
CA CYS A 357 6.06 -5.84 -15.30
C CYS A 357 4.57 -6.16 -15.08
N LYS A 358 4.35 -7.09 -14.13
CA LYS A 358 3.14 -7.93 -13.99
C LYS A 358 2.04 -7.36 -13.08
N ARG A 359 2.24 -6.25 -12.36
CA ARG A 359 1.22 -5.74 -11.41
C ARG A 359 0.16 -4.90 -12.11
N PRO A 360 -1.12 -5.33 -12.11
CA PRO A 360 -2.20 -4.54 -12.67
C PRO A 360 -2.43 -3.24 -11.88
N GLY A 361 -2.62 -2.13 -12.57
CA GLY A 361 -3.01 -0.84 -11.97
C GLY A 361 -1.90 0.13 -11.60
N ASN A 362 -0.63 -0.21 -11.86
CA ASN A 362 0.48 0.72 -11.78
C ASN A 362 0.34 1.86 -12.83
N ALA A 363 0.94 3.00 -12.53
CA ALA A 363 1.16 4.09 -13.46
C ALA A 363 2.03 3.64 -14.64
N LEU A 364 1.91 4.34 -15.77
CA LEU A 364 2.76 4.07 -16.93
C LEU A 364 4.22 4.36 -16.58
N GLY A 365 5.14 3.46 -16.93
CA GLY A 365 6.56 3.56 -16.61
C GLY A 365 6.93 3.17 -15.18
N PHE A 366 5.97 2.95 -14.27
CA PHE A 366 6.25 2.49 -12.92
C PHE A 366 6.36 0.96 -12.86
N LEU A 367 7.60 0.48 -12.83
CA LEU A 367 7.95 -0.94 -12.80
C LEU A 367 8.07 -1.44 -11.35
N TRP A 368 7.04 -2.15 -10.89
CA TRP A 368 7.04 -2.81 -9.57
C TRP A 368 6.12 -4.05 -9.55
N PRO A 369 6.49 -5.17 -8.89
CA PRO A 369 7.78 -5.44 -8.25
C PRO A 369 8.95 -5.45 -9.24
N PRO A 370 10.20 -5.36 -8.77
CA PRO A 370 11.38 -5.38 -9.63
C PRO A 370 11.45 -6.67 -10.45
N ALA A 371 12.11 -6.59 -11.61
CA ALA A 371 12.31 -7.75 -12.46
C ALA A 371 13.17 -8.82 -11.73
N PRO A 372 12.95 -10.11 -12.03
CA PRO A 372 13.82 -11.17 -11.51
C PRO A 372 15.28 -10.91 -11.87
N PRO A 373 16.23 -11.34 -11.02
CA PRO A 373 17.64 -11.26 -11.35
C PRO A 373 17.90 -12.01 -12.67
N PRO A 374 18.80 -11.50 -13.53
CA PRO A 374 19.15 -12.16 -14.78
C PRO A 374 19.63 -13.60 -14.50
N SER A 375 19.14 -14.56 -15.30
CA SER A 375 19.48 -15.97 -15.10
C SER A 375 20.99 -16.17 -15.18
N LYS A 376 21.60 -16.82 -14.18
CA LYS A 376 23.04 -17.11 -14.07
C LYS A 376 23.70 -17.72 -15.32
N GLY A 377 22.93 -18.20 -16.30
CA GLY A 377 23.39 -18.86 -17.53
C GLY A 377 23.73 -17.95 -18.72
N SER A 378 23.52 -16.63 -18.63
CA SER A 378 24.01 -15.66 -19.64
C SER A 378 25.18 -14.82 -19.13
N ARG A 379 25.92 -15.32 -18.13
CA ARG A 379 27.22 -14.77 -17.76
C ARG A 379 28.19 -15.06 -18.90
N ARG A 380 28.44 -14.05 -19.75
CA ARG A 380 29.62 -14.06 -20.62
C ARG A 380 30.86 -14.32 -19.77
N GLU A 381 31.75 -15.15 -20.28
CA GLU A 381 33.05 -15.51 -19.69
C GLU A 381 34.03 -14.32 -19.59
N ASP A 382 33.58 -13.09 -19.87
CA ASP A 382 34.35 -11.86 -19.68
C ASP A 382 34.33 -11.51 -18.19
N GLY A 383 35.30 -12.09 -17.46
CA GLY A 383 35.36 -12.19 -16.00
C GLY A 383 35.53 -10.88 -15.20
N GLN A 384 34.65 -9.89 -15.38
CA GLN A 384 34.65 -8.64 -14.60
C GLN A 384 33.24 -8.10 -14.33
N GLN A 385 32.37 -8.90 -13.72
CA GLN A 385 31.26 -8.34 -12.95
C GLN A 385 31.45 -8.71 -11.47
N GLU A 386 32.14 -7.81 -10.77
CA GLU A 386 32.26 -7.76 -9.30
C GLU A 386 30.99 -7.16 -8.64
N GLY A 387 29.83 -7.29 -9.29
CA GLY A 387 28.57 -6.81 -8.73
C GLY A 387 28.14 -7.67 -7.53
N GLY A 388 28.06 -7.05 -6.35
CA GLY A 388 27.60 -7.69 -5.12
C GLY A 388 26.16 -8.19 -5.22
N HIS A 389 25.83 -9.26 -4.48
CA HIS A 389 24.49 -9.86 -4.48
C HIS A 389 23.43 -9.07 -3.70
N GLY A 390 23.80 -7.92 -3.11
CA GLY A 390 22.93 -7.09 -2.28
C GLY A 390 22.63 -5.73 -2.89
N ALA A 391 21.76 -4.96 -2.23
CA ALA A 391 21.62 -3.54 -2.53
C ALA A 391 22.93 -2.81 -2.17
N PRO A 392 23.31 -1.76 -2.90
CA PRO A 392 24.44 -0.90 -2.53
C PRO A 392 24.34 -0.43 -1.08
N GLY A 393 25.47 -0.44 -0.36
CA GLY A 393 25.48 -0.21 1.09
C GLY A 393 24.81 1.10 1.55
N ARG A 394 24.98 2.19 0.79
CA ARG A 394 24.33 3.47 1.08
C ARG A 394 22.80 3.42 0.91
N LEU A 395 22.29 2.69 -0.07
CA LEU A 395 20.85 2.52 -0.26
C LEU A 395 20.25 1.66 0.85
N LEU A 396 20.98 0.63 1.29
CA LEU A 396 20.59 -0.18 2.44
C LEU A 396 20.54 0.65 3.73
N LEU A 397 21.56 1.50 3.97
CA LEU A 397 21.60 2.38 5.13
C LEU A 397 20.39 3.33 5.20
N ILE A 398 19.99 3.92 4.06
CA ILE A 398 18.77 4.74 3.98
C ILE A 398 17.52 3.88 4.27
N ALA A 399 17.44 2.68 3.68
CA ALA A 399 16.30 1.79 3.86
C ALA A 399 16.14 1.36 5.33
N ASP A 400 17.23 0.99 6.00
CA ASP A 400 17.25 0.61 7.41
C ASP A 400 16.81 1.79 8.29
N ARG A 401 17.26 3.01 7.98
CA ARG A 401 16.82 4.22 8.71
C ARG A 401 15.32 4.47 8.52
N LEU A 402 14.79 4.31 7.31
CA LEU A 402 13.35 4.45 7.04
C LEU A 402 12.53 3.38 7.77
N ILE A 403 13.03 2.14 7.84
CA ILE A 403 12.42 1.02 8.58
C ILE A 403 12.42 1.31 10.08
N GLU A 404 13.54 1.77 10.64
CA GLU A 404 13.65 2.14 12.06
C GLU A 404 12.63 3.23 12.41
N ARG A 405 12.58 4.30 11.62
CA ARG A 405 11.60 5.40 11.81
C ARG A 405 10.17 4.90 11.69
N ALA A 406 9.87 4.04 10.72
CA ALA A 406 8.55 3.41 10.56
C ALA A 406 8.22 2.47 11.73
N GLY A 407 9.19 1.71 12.24
CA GLY A 407 9.05 0.82 13.39
C GLY A 407 8.72 1.57 14.67
N VAL A 408 9.32 2.74 14.90
CA VAL A 408 8.96 3.61 16.03
C VAL A 408 7.54 4.17 15.87
N LEU A 409 7.13 4.51 14.65
CA LEU A 409 5.81 5.10 14.38
C LEU A 409 4.67 4.11 14.61
N ILE A 410 4.83 2.81 14.30
CA ILE A 410 3.71 1.85 14.30
C ILE A 410 3.02 1.74 15.66
N GLY A 411 3.77 1.85 16.77
CA GLY A 411 3.24 1.81 18.13
C GLY A 411 2.62 3.12 18.62
N LYS A 412 2.73 4.19 17.84
CA LYS A 412 2.27 5.56 18.18
C LYS A 412 1.18 6.08 17.24
N VAL A 413 0.73 5.28 16.27
CA VAL A 413 -0.26 5.70 15.27
C VAL A 413 -1.62 5.96 15.93
N THR A 414 -2.06 7.21 15.88
CA THR A 414 -3.38 7.64 16.37
C THR A 414 -4.27 8.18 15.25
N SER A 415 -3.70 8.46 14.08
CA SER A 415 -4.42 9.03 12.95
C SER A 415 -4.06 8.40 11.61
N VAL A 416 -4.99 8.50 10.65
CA VAL A 416 -4.79 8.08 9.26
C VAL A 416 -3.56 8.75 8.64
N GLY A 417 -3.29 10.01 9.00
CA GLY A 417 -2.12 10.73 8.49
C GLY A 417 -0.80 10.10 8.93
N GLU A 418 -0.69 9.72 10.20
CA GLU A 418 0.49 9.03 10.75
C GLU A 418 0.63 7.62 10.16
N ALA A 419 -0.49 6.91 9.99
CA ALA A 419 -0.49 5.60 9.36
C ALA A 419 0.03 5.68 7.91
N VAL A 420 -0.48 6.66 7.15
CA VAL A 420 -0.05 6.93 5.77
C VAL A 420 1.42 7.34 5.71
N GLN A 421 1.90 8.17 6.64
CA GLN A 421 3.32 8.53 6.73
C GLN A 421 4.19 7.28 6.91
N GLY A 422 3.85 6.41 7.87
CA GLY A 422 4.57 5.15 8.08
C GLY A 422 4.53 4.24 6.84
N ALA A 423 3.39 4.20 6.14
CA ALA A 423 3.26 3.45 4.90
C ALA A 423 4.19 3.97 3.80
N VAL A 424 4.38 5.29 3.69
CA VAL A 424 5.32 5.91 2.74
C VAL A 424 6.76 5.58 3.09
N LEU A 425 7.15 5.68 4.37
CA LEU A 425 8.50 5.34 4.82
C LEU A 425 8.84 3.89 4.47
N ALA A 426 7.96 2.96 4.83
CA ALA A 426 8.12 1.54 4.54
C ALA A 426 8.10 1.23 3.04
N THR A 427 7.25 1.92 2.25
CA THR A 427 7.23 1.78 0.79
C THR A 427 8.54 2.27 0.18
N ASN A 428 9.06 3.42 0.62
CA ASN A 428 10.33 3.95 0.13
C ASN A 428 11.50 3.04 0.49
N ALA A 429 11.55 2.52 1.72
CA ALA A 429 12.57 1.56 2.14
C ALA A 429 12.56 0.32 1.25
N LEU A 430 11.38 -0.28 1.06
CA LEU A 430 11.21 -1.45 0.20
C LEU A 430 11.70 -1.17 -1.23
N GLU A 431 11.33 -0.03 -1.80
CA GLU A 431 11.75 0.36 -3.14
C GLU A 431 13.25 0.60 -3.29
N LEU A 432 13.91 1.15 -2.27
CA LEU A 432 15.36 1.38 -2.25
C LEU A 432 16.15 0.07 -2.19
N THR A 433 15.61 -0.96 -1.52
CA THR A 433 16.25 -2.29 -1.49
C THR A 433 16.12 -3.06 -2.81
N GLY A 434 15.11 -2.75 -3.63
CA GLY A 434 14.79 -3.50 -4.86
C GLY A 434 14.60 -5.02 -4.64
N GLY A 435 14.28 -5.44 -3.41
CA GLY A 435 14.18 -6.85 -3.03
C GLY A 435 15.51 -7.60 -2.88
N ARG A 436 16.66 -6.93 -3.11
CA ARG A 436 18.01 -7.55 -3.10
C ARG A 436 18.53 -7.91 -1.74
N THR A 437 18.07 -7.23 -0.70
CA THR A 437 18.34 -7.54 0.71
C THR A 437 17.08 -8.15 1.31
N PRO A 438 16.88 -9.48 1.18
CA PRO A 438 15.54 -10.04 1.32
C PRO A 438 14.96 -9.90 2.73
N ALA A 439 15.81 -9.94 3.77
CA ALA A 439 15.38 -9.72 5.14
C ALA A 439 14.82 -8.31 5.34
N THR A 440 15.61 -7.28 5.00
CA THR A 440 15.22 -5.87 5.03
C THR A 440 13.98 -5.59 4.16
N ALA A 441 13.93 -6.18 2.96
CA ALA A 441 12.80 -6.03 2.06
C ALA A 441 11.50 -6.66 2.62
N ILE A 442 11.57 -7.85 3.24
CA ILE A 442 10.41 -8.48 3.89
C ILE A 442 9.94 -7.64 5.08
N GLU A 443 10.86 -7.09 5.87
CA GLU A 443 10.51 -6.20 6.98
C GLU A 443 9.82 -4.92 6.51
N ALA A 444 10.37 -4.24 5.50
CA ALA A 444 9.75 -3.07 4.89
C ALA A 444 8.37 -3.39 4.30
N LEU A 445 8.23 -4.53 3.61
CA LEU A 445 6.96 -4.99 3.05
C LEU A 445 5.93 -5.29 4.16
N SER A 446 6.37 -5.89 5.27
CA SER A 446 5.54 -6.12 6.46
C SER A 446 5.02 -4.81 7.04
N LEU A 447 5.92 -3.85 7.30
CA LEU A 447 5.56 -2.53 7.81
C LEU A 447 4.62 -1.79 6.86
N LYS A 448 4.87 -1.80 5.55
CA LYS A 448 4.01 -1.20 4.53
C LYS A 448 2.57 -1.70 4.68
N HIS A 449 2.35 -3.00 4.67
CA HIS A 449 1.00 -3.55 4.77
C HIS A 449 0.35 -3.36 6.13
N ARG A 450 1.13 -3.38 7.22
CA ARG A 450 0.64 -3.05 8.57
C ARG A 450 0.11 -1.62 8.63
N PHE A 451 0.87 -0.65 8.14
CA PHE A 451 0.45 0.74 8.09
C PHE A 451 -0.73 0.98 7.15
N GLU A 452 -0.78 0.30 6.01
CA GLU A 452 -1.93 0.36 5.11
C GLU A 452 -3.22 -0.14 5.79
N VAL A 453 -3.16 -1.27 6.51
CA VAL A 453 -4.32 -1.81 7.24
C VAL A 453 -4.72 -0.89 8.39
N LEU A 454 -3.76 -0.33 9.14
CA LEU A 454 -4.06 0.68 10.17
C LEU A 454 -4.77 1.90 9.58
N ALA A 455 -4.27 2.41 8.46
CA ALA A 455 -4.91 3.53 7.76
C ALA A 455 -6.33 3.18 7.35
N GLU A 456 -6.57 1.96 6.84
CA GLU A 456 -7.90 1.50 6.44
C GLU A 456 -8.86 1.32 7.63
N CYS A 457 -8.37 0.75 8.74
CA CYS A 457 -9.16 0.54 9.96
C CYS A 457 -9.54 1.87 10.66
N GLN A 458 -8.65 2.87 10.61
CA GLN A 458 -8.87 4.17 11.27
C GLN A 458 -9.65 5.17 10.42
N PHE A 459 -9.84 4.89 9.13
CA PHE A 459 -10.42 5.84 8.21
C PHE A 459 -11.94 5.73 8.12
N SER A 460 -12.63 6.77 8.58
CA SER A 460 -14.09 6.85 8.64
C SER A 460 -14.78 6.78 7.27
N GLY A 461 -14.06 7.08 6.18
CA GLY A 461 -14.57 6.99 4.81
C GLY A 461 -14.57 5.60 4.20
N ILE A 462 -14.08 4.60 4.93
CA ILE A 462 -14.05 3.21 4.47
C ILE A 462 -15.30 2.45 4.93
N GLY A 463 -15.78 1.56 4.06
CA GLY A 463 -16.90 0.69 4.39
C GLY A 463 -16.46 -0.29 5.47
N HIS A 464 -17.39 -0.79 6.28
CA HIS A 464 -17.06 -1.75 7.34
C HIS A 464 -16.24 -2.95 6.83
N HIS A 465 -16.38 -3.33 5.55
CA HIS A 465 -15.63 -4.41 4.96
C HIS A 465 -14.42 -3.94 4.17
N ILE A 466 -13.24 -4.46 4.53
CA ILE A 466 -11.97 -4.23 3.83
C ILE A 466 -11.71 -5.40 2.86
N GLU A 467 -11.44 -5.10 1.58
CA GLU A 467 -11.12 -6.16 0.61
C GLU A 467 -9.73 -6.77 0.87
N MET A 468 -9.66 -7.89 1.62
CA MET A 468 -8.39 -8.54 1.96
C MET A 468 -7.76 -9.36 0.82
N LYS A 469 -8.55 -9.87 -0.13
CA LYS A 469 -8.03 -10.76 -1.18
C LYS A 469 -6.98 -10.09 -2.09
N PRO A 470 -7.22 -8.89 -2.66
CA PRO A 470 -6.22 -8.20 -3.46
C PRO A 470 -4.92 -7.93 -2.69
N ARG A 471 -5.02 -7.65 -1.38
CA ARG A 471 -3.88 -7.46 -0.49
C ARG A 471 -3.06 -8.74 -0.33
N MET A 472 -3.71 -9.89 -0.08
CA MET A 472 -3.03 -11.19 0.02
C MET A 472 -2.35 -11.57 -1.30
N ASP A 473 -3.01 -11.34 -2.43
CA ASP A 473 -2.45 -11.60 -3.76
C ASP A 473 -1.22 -10.71 -4.03
N GLU A 474 -1.24 -9.45 -3.58
CA GLU A 474 -0.10 -8.55 -3.64
C GLU A 474 1.05 -8.97 -2.73
N ILE A 475 0.78 -9.35 -1.47
CA ILE A 475 1.81 -9.84 -0.53
C ILE A 475 2.52 -11.05 -1.15
N ALA A 476 1.77 -12.02 -1.68
CA ALA A 476 2.32 -13.20 -2.33
C ALA A 476 3.20 -12.84 -3.54
N LEU A 477 2.74 -11.90 -4.37
CA LEU A 477 3.49 -11.44 -5.54
C LEU A 477 4.82 -10.77 -5.14
N GLU A 478 4.83 -9.91 -4.12
CA GLU A 478 6.05 -9.21 -3.70
C GLU A 478 7.01 -10.13 -2.93
N THR A 479 6.51 -11.02 -2.08
CA THR A 479 7.36 -12.01 -1.40
C THR A 479 7.96 -13.00 -2.39
N GLU A 480 7.24 -13.38 -3.44
CA GLU A 480 7.79 -14.18 -4.54
C GLU A 480 8.92 -13.43 -5.26
N ALA A 481 8.72 -12.15 -5.61
CA ALA A 481 9.75 -11.33 -6.25
C ALA A 481 11.01 -11.17 -5.37
N ILE A 482 10.83 -10.85 -4.09
CA ILE A 482 11.94 -10.77 -3.12
C ILE A 482 12.64 -12.13 -2.99
N SER A 483 11.87 -13.23 -3.03
CA SER A 483 12.42 -14.56 -2.84
C SER A 483 13.40 -15.00 -3.93
N GLN A 484 13.34 -14.37 -5.11
CA GLN A 484 14.20 -14.72 -6.25
C GLN A 484 15.69 -14.43 -5.99
N TRP A 485 15.99 -13.60 -4.99
CA TRP A 485 17.35 -13.31 -4.52
C TRP A 485 17.92 -14.37 -3.58
N PHE A 486 17.10 -15.31 -3.08
CA PHE A 486 17.61 -16.50 -2.38
C PHE A 486 18.07 -17.57 -3.37
N ASP A 487 18.82 -18.55 -2.85
CA ASP A 487 19.17 -19.76 -3.60
C ASP A 487 17.92 -20.49 -4.10
N LYS A 488 17.94 -20.95 -5.36
CA LYS A 488 16.84 -21.69 -6.03
C LYS A 488 16.07 -22.67 -5.12
N PRO A 489 16.70 -23.58 -4.36
CA PRO A 489 15.98 -24.50 -3.48
C PRO A 489 15.20 -23.81 -2.34
N GLN A 490 15.65 -22.62 -1.91
CA GLN A 490 15.08 -21.87 -0.81
C GLN A 490 14.02 -20.85 -1.27
N GLN A 491 14.05 -20.37 -2.52
CA GLN A 491 13.17 -19.29 -3.02
C GLN A 491 11.71 -19.50 -2.65
N GLN A 492 11.11 -20.62 -3.05
CA GLN A 492 9.70 -20.87 -2.77
C GLN A 492 9.42 -21.06 -1.26
N LYS A 493 10.38 -21.57 -0.46
CA LYS A 493 10.22 -21.66 1.00
C LYS A 493 10.28 -20.26 1.63
N ALA A 494 11.20 -19.41 1.17
CA ALA A 494 11.36 -18.03 1.61
C ALA A 494 10.13 -17.18 1.26
N ALA A 495 9.58 -17.32 0.05
CA ALA A 495 8.34 -16.66 -0.36
C ALA A 495 7.17 -17.00 0.57
N LEU A 496 6.95 -18.31 0.81
CA LEU A 496 5.87 -18.79 1.69
C LEU A 496 6.08 -18.35 3.15
N ASN A 497 7.31 -18.39 3.66
CA ASN A 497 7.63 -17.92 5.01
C ASN A 497 7.41 -16.41 5.15
N GLY A 498 7.84 -15.61 4.17
CA GLY A 498 7.63 -14.17 4.13
C GLY A 498 6.14 -13.82 4.07
N GLU A 499 5.38 -14.49 3.19
CA GLU A 499 3.93 -14.31 3.09
C GLU A 499 3.23 -14.65 4.42
N MET A 500 3.58 -15.77 5.03
CA MET A 500 3.03 -16.19 6.32
C MET A 500 3.38 -15.19 7.44
N HIS A 501 4.62 -14.71 7.50
CA HIS A 501 5.05 -13.73 8.50
C HIS A 501 4.23 -12.44 8.40
N ILE A 502 4.12 -11.87 7.20
CA ILE A 502 3.37 -10.62 6.97
C ILE A 502 1.88 -10.80 7.28
N LEU A 503 1.27 -11.92 6.87
CA LEU A 503 -0.15 -12.16 7.12
C LEU A 503 -0.45 -12.36 8.62
N ASN A 504 0.46 -12.96 9.38
CA ASN A 504 0.30 -13.07 10.84
C ASN A 504 0.29 -11.68 11.52
N GLU A 505 1.14 -10.76 11.07
CA GLU A 505 1.15 -9.38 11.57
C GLU A 505 -0.14 -8.63 11.19
N VAL A 506 -0.65 -8.82 9.97
CA VAL A 506 -1.94 -8.26 9.54
C VAL A 506 -3.10 -8.82 10.37
N VAL A 507 -3.13 -10.13 10.64
CA VAL A 507 -4.14 -10.78 11.49
C VAL A 507 -4.16 -10.15 12.88
N ARG A 508 -2.99 -9.90 13.48
CA ARG A 508 -2.89 -9.24 14.79
C ARG A 508 -3.53 -7.85 14.77
N LEU A 509 -3.21 -7.03 13.76
CA LEU A 509 -3.77 -5.68 13.65
C LEU A 509 -5.28 -5.67 13.42
N LEU A 510 -5.79 -6.58 12.57
CA LEU A 510 -7.24 -6.71 12.32
C LEU A 510 -7.98 -7.08 13.60
N ARG A 511 -7.41 -7.98 14.41
CA ARG A 511 -7.96 -8.34 15.72
C ARG A 511 -7.98 -7.16 16.68
N GLU A 512 -6.88 -6.40 16.78
CA GLU A 512 -6.79 -5.21 17.62
C GLU A 512 -7.82 -4.12 17.24
N HIS A 513 -8.24 -4.08 15.97
CA HIS A 513 -9.22 -3.13 15.44
C HIS A 513 -10.62 -3.75 15.22
N ASN A 514 -10.88 -4.91 15.82
CA ASN A 514 -12.18 -5.63 15.76
C ASN A 514 -12.70 -5.93 14.34
N GLN A 515 -11.80 -6.12 13.37
CA GLN A 515 -12.14 -6.49 11.98
C GLN A 515 -12.19 -8.03 11.84
N PHE A 516 -13.15 -8.66 12.51
CA PHE A 516 -13.19 -10.13 12.69
C PHE A 516 -13.45 -10.93 11.41
N ASP A 517 -14.19 -10.38 10.45
CA ASP A 517 -14.49 -11.09 9.20
C ASP A 517 -13.26 -11.11 8.28
N GLU A 518 -12.57 -9.98 8.20
CA GLU A 518 -11.28 -9.79 7.53
C GLU A 518 -10.20 -10.66 8.18
N GLU A 519 -10.15 -10.69 9.52
CA GLU A 519 -9.26 -11.56 10.29
C GLU A 519 -9.47 -13.02 9.90
N ARG A 520 -10.72 -13.49 9.85
CA ARG A 520 -11.05 -14.89 9.50
C ARG A 520 -10.56 -15.25 8.10
N ILE A 521 -10.70 -14.34 7.14
CA ILE A 521 -10.22 -14.53 5.77
C ILE A 521 -8.68 -14.72 5.77
N CYS A 522 -7.96 -13.83 6.48
CA CYS A 522 -6.51 -13.90 6.59
C CYS A 522 -6.02 -15.15 7.33
N VAL A 523 -6.65 -15.51 8.46
CA VAL A 523 -6.34 -16.73 9.22
C VAL A 523 -6.54 -17.99 8.36
N GLY A 524 -7.59 -18.01 7.52
CA GLY A 524 -7.81 -19.10 6.56
C GLY A 524 -6.63 -19.26 5.60
N LYS A 525 -6.10 -18.16 5.07
CA LYS A 525 -4.92 -18.16 4.20
C LYS A 525 -3.64 -18.55 4.95
N VAL A 526 -3.43 -18.04 6.16
CA VAL A 526 -2.28 -18.42 7.02
C VAL A 526 -2.25 -19.93 7.26
N ARG A 527 -3.40 -20.55 7.57
CA ARG A 527 -3.50 -22.00 7.75
C ARG A 527 -3.08 -22.76 6.48
N GLN A 528 -3.55 -22.32 5.31
CA GLN A 528 -3.16 -22.93 4.03
C GLN A 528 -1.64 -22.85 3.80
N LEU A 529 -1.02 -21.71 4.10
CA LEU A 529 0.43 -21.53 3.98
C LEU A 529 1.20 -22.41 4.97
N HIS A 530 0.75 -22.46 6.22
CA HIS A 530 1.34 -23.30 7.26
C HIS A 530 1.28 -24.79 6.88
N THR A 531 0.11 -25.28 6.45
CA THR A 531 -0.07 -26.64 5.95
C THR A 531 0.85 -26.91 4.76
N THR A 532 0.97 -25.97 3.81
CA THR A 532 1.85 -26.10 2.65
C THR A 532 3.32 -26.23 3.06
N LEU A 533 3.79 -25.39 3.99
CA LEU A 533 5.15 -25.45 4.53
C LEU A 533 5.40 -26.76 5.30
N TRP A 534 4.45 -27.18 6.13
CA TRP A 534 4.54 -28.39 6.94
C TRP A 534 4.58 -29.68 6.10
N ILE A 535 3.82 -29.73 5.00
CA ILE A 535 3.84 -30.84 4.03
C ILE A 535 5.19 -30.87 3.31
N ARG A 536 5.72 -29.71 2.93
CA ARG A 536 6.98 -29.61 2.18
C ARG A 536 8.19 -30.09 3.00
N GLU A 537 8.14 -29.91 4.32
CA GLU A 537 9.23 -30.33 5.21
C GLU A 537 9.45 -31.85 5.18
N ARG A 538 8.39 -32.66 5.05
CA ARG A 538 8.50 -34.13 4.99
C ARG A 538 7.51 -34.74 3.99
N PRO A 539 7.96 -35.29 2.85
CA PRO A 539 7.06 -35.70 1.76
C PRO A 539 6.11 -36.85 2.13
N TYR A 540 6.48 -37.74 3.05
CA TYR A 540 5.59 -38.82 3.50
C TYR A 540 4.33 -38.31 4.23
N ARG A 541 4.38 -37.10 4.82
CA ARG A 541 3.19 -36.45 5.42
C ARG A 541 2.11 -36.20 4.37
N ARG A 542 2.50 -35.98 3.10
CA ARG A 542 1.59 -35.75 1.98
C ARG A 542 0.67 -36.94 1.72
N CYS A 543 1.14 -38.17 1.90
CA CYS A 543 0.32 -39.35 1.60
C CYS A 543 -0.66 -39.68 2.74
N VAL A 544 -0.24 -39.53 4.00
CA VAL A 544 -1.02 -39.99 5.15
C VAL A 544 -1.99 -38.92 5.66
N SER A 545 -1.53 -37.67 5.80
CA SER A 545 -2.27 -36.64 6.55
C SER A 545 -2.93 -35.58 5.67
N TRP A 546 -2.47 -35.40 4.43
CA TRP A 546 -3.02 -34.39 3.52
C TRP A 546 -4.52 -34.52 3.24
N PRO A 547 -5.09 -35.71 2.91
CA PRO A 547 -6.52 -35.78 2.62
C PRO A 547 -7.37 -35.39 3.83
N PHE A 548 -6.92 -35.75 5.03
CA PHE A 548 -7.58 -35.39 6.28
C PHE A 548 -7.50 -33.88 6.57
N ILE A 549 -6.31 -33.29 6.44
CA ILE A 549 -6.12 -31.84 6.67
C ILE A 549 -6.91 -31.02 5.64
N TRP A 550 -6.81 -31.39 4.36
CA TRP A 550 -7.56 -30.74 3.28
C TRP A 550 -9.07 -30.80 3.53
N TYR A 551 -9.56 -31.94 3.99
CA TYR A 551 -10.97 -32.12 4.35
C TYR A 551 -11.40 -31.14 5.46
N VAL A 552 -10.68 -31.11 6.58
CA VAL A 552 -10.97 -30.19 7.69
C VAL A 552 -10.87 -28.71 7.28
N GLU A 553 -9.87 -28.35 6.48
CA GLU A 553 -9.69 -27.01 5.92
C GLU A 553 -10.87 -26.57 5.03
N LYS A 554 -11.58 -27.50 4.37
CA LYS A 554 -12.78 -27.20 3.60
C LYS A 554 -14.04 -27.01 4.45
N LEU A 555 -14.09 -27.61 5.65
CA LEU A 555 -15.25 -27.52 6.55
C LEU A 555 -15.23 -26.27 7.44
N LEU A 556 -14.06 -25.80 7.85
CA LEU A 556 -13.91 -24.65 8.76
C LEU A 556 -14.36 -23.28 8.19
N PRO A 557 -14.27 -22.99 6.87
CA PRO A 557 -14.65 -21.69 6.33
C PRO A 557 -16.16 -21.41 6.31
N SER A 558 -17.00 -22.45 6.22
CA SER A 558 -18.45 -22.28 6.00
C SER A 558 -19.26 -23.30 6.78
N PHE A 559 -20.19 -22.81 7.61
CA PHE A 559 -21.13 -23.66 8.35
C PHE A 559 -22.05 -24.46 7.42
N LEU A 560 -22.46 -23.88 6.29
CA LEU A 560 -23.28 -24.58 5.31
C LEU A 560 -22.50 -25.74 4.66
N SER A 561 -21.23 -25.54 4.34
CA SER A 561 -20.37 -26.61 3.82
C SER A 561 -20.20 -27.73 4.84
N PHE A 562 -20.11 -27.38 6.13
CA PHE A 562 -20.11 -28.35 7.22
C PHE A 562 -21.41 -29.16 7.27
N LEU A 563 -22.58 -28.52 7.26
CA LEU A 563 -23.88 -29.21 7.25
C LEU A 563 -24.02 -30.16 6.05
N LEU A 564 -23.63 -29.69 4.86
CA LEU A 564 -23.67 -30.48 3.63
C LEU A 564 -22.71 -31.68 3.72
N ALA A 565 -21.53 -31.51 4.32
CA ALA A 565 -20.60 -32.62 4.53
C ALA A 565 -21.13 -33.66 5.52
N VAL A 566 -21.78 -33.24 6.61
CA VAL A 566 -22.45 -34.16 7.55
C VAL A 566 -23.56 -34.94 6.83
N ALA A 567 -24.37 -34.27 6.00
CA ALA A 567 -25.41 -34.92 5.21
C ALA A 567 -24.82 -35.95 4.22
N ILE A 568 -23.72 -35.60 3.53
CA ILE A 568 -23.01 -36.53 2.63
C ILE A 568 -22.47 -37.74 3.39
N TRP A 569 -21.86 -37.54 4.57
CA TRP A 569 -21.35 -38.64 5.38
C TRP A 569 -22.45 -39.57 5.86
N LEU A 570 -23.58 -39.02 6.32
CA LEU A 570 -24.72 -39.84 6.72
C LEU A 570 -25.26 -40.65 5.54
N LEU A 571 -25.30 -40.09 4.33
CA LEU A 571 -25.70 -40.83 3.12
C LEU A 571 -24.72 -41.95 2.79
N ILE A 572 -23.41 -41.67 2.81
CA ILE A 572 -22.36 -42.69 2.56
C ILE A 572 -22.46 -43.81 3.59
N LEU A 573 -22.59 -43.47 4.87
CA LEU A 573 -22.71 -44.45 5.96
C LEU A 573 -24.01 -45.25 5.85
N THR A 574 -25.12 -44.62 5.46
CA THR A 574 -26.40 -45.31 5.20
C THR A 574 -26.20 -46.41 4.16
N VAL A 575 -25.58 -46.08 3.04
CA VAL A 575 -25.28 -47.05 1.97
C VAL A 575 -24.37 -48.17 2.48
N LEU A 576 -23.30 -47.85 3.22
CA LEU A 576 -22.37 -48.84 3.77
C LEU A 576 -23.06 -49.77 4.77
N PHE A 577 -23.88 -49.25 5.68
CA PHE A 577 -24.64 -50.06 6.63
C PHE A 577 -25.66 -50.94 5.90
N THR A 578 -26.36 -50.44 4.88
CA THR A 578 -27.27 -51.25 4.05
C THR A 578 -26.59 -52.46 3.40
N PHE A 579 -25.30 -52.37 3.05
CA PHE A 579 -24.53 -53.49 2.50
C PHE A 579 -24.00 -54.47 3.56
N VAL A 580 -23.83 -54.02 4.80
CA VAL A 580 -23.25 -54.82 5.88
C VAL A 580 -24.32 -55.48 6.75
N ILE A 581 -25.55 -54.98 6.75
CA ILE A 581 -26.69 -55.57 7.44
C ILE A 581 -27.02 -56.96 6.83
N PRO A 582 -27.10 -58.03 7.65
CA PRO A 582 -27.38 -59.38 7.16
C PRO A 582 -28.71 -59.46 6.41
N GLU A 583 -28.76 -60.32 5.39
CA GLU A 583 -29.94 -60.39 4.51
C GLU A 583 -31.25 -60.78 5.22
N GLY A 584 -31.15 -61.45 6.38
CA GLY A 584 -32.29 -61.85 7.21
C GLY A 584 -32.85 -60.78 8.15
N ALA A 585 -32.24 -59.60 8.24
CA ALA A 585 -32.65 -58.55 9.19
C ALA A 585 -33.75 -57.61 8.66
N ALA A 586 -34.13 -57.70 7.38
CA ALA A 586 -35.12 -56.81 6.77
C ALA A 586 -35.79 -57.49 5.57
N SER A 587 -37.09 -57.27 5.41
CA SER A 587 -37.93 -57.97 4.41
C SER A 587 -37.84 -57.36 3.00
N GLY A 588 -37.21 -56.18 2.84
CA GLY A 588 -37.00 -55.55 1.53
C GLY A 588 -35.91 -54.46 1.50
N ILE A 589 -35.52 -54.05 0.28
CA ILE A 589 -34.55 -52.95 0.03
C ILE A 589 -34.92 -51.65 0.77
N PRO A 590 -36.16 -51.14 0.75
CA PRO A 590 -36.50 -49.89 1.44
C PRO A 590 -36.32 -50.01 2.96
N GLU A 591 -36.67 -51.15 3.57
CA GLU A 591 -36.45 -51.39 5.00
C GLU A 591 -34.96 -51.42 5.36
N ARG A 592 -34.11 -52.03 4.50
CA ARG A 592 -32.65 -52.03 4.71
C ARG A 592 -32.03 -50.63 4.60
N ILE A 593 -32.59 -49.75 3.79
CA ILE A 593 -32.14 -48.36 3.69
C ILE A 593 -32.52 -47.60 4.96
N VAL A 594 -33.75 -47.79 5.47
CA VAL A 594 -34.21 -47.15 6.72
C VAL A 594 -33.37 -47.61 7.90
N LEU A 595 -33.17 -48.92 8.06
CA LEU A 595 -32.30 -49.50 9.11
C LEU A 595 -30.84 -49.06 8.97
N GLY A 596 -30.35 -48.94 7.73
CA GLY A 596 -29.01 -48.43 7.44
C GLY A 596 -28.85 -46.96 7.84
N LEU A 597 -29.86 -46.13 7.60
CA LEU A 597 -29.87 -44.72 7.97
C LEU A 597 -29.92 -44.55 9.50
N GLU A 598 -30.77 -45.32 10.18
CA GLU A 598 -30.86 -45.33 11.64
C GLU A 598 -29.52 -45.75 12.26
N SER A 599 -28.88 -46.80 11.73
CA SER A 599 -27.55 -47.26 12.16
C SER A 599 -26.46 -46.22 11.88
N ALA A 600 -26.55 -45.51 10.76
CA ALA A 600 -25.64 -44.41 10.41
C ALA A 600 -25.76 -43.25 11.39
N VAL A 601 -26.98 -42.79 11.68
CA VAL A 601 -27.23 -41.67 12.61
C VAL A 601 -26.80 -42.02 14.03
N THR A 602 -27.21 -43.18 14.54
CA THR A 602 -26.87 -43.62 15.91
C THR A 602 -25.37 -43.79 16.10
N SER A 603 -24.66 -44.41 15.14
CA SER A 603 -23.21 -44.58 15.20
C SER A 603 -22.46 -43.26 15.01
N PHE A 604 -22.90 -42.40 14.07
CA PHE A 604 -22.24 -41.12 13.79
C PHE A 604 -22.33 -40.13 14.96
N PHE A 605 -23.45 -40.11 15.69
CA PHE A 605 -23.59 -39.26 16.87
C PHE A 605 -23.22 -39.97 18.18
N SER A 606 -22.76 -41.22 18.13
CA SER A 606 -22.47 -42.06 19.30
C SER A 606 -23.64 -42.18 20.28
N ILE A 607 -24.89 -42.23 19.78
CA ILE A 607 -26.13 -42.26 20.59
C ILE A 607 -26.48 -43.68 21.09
N GLY A 608 -25.64 -44.68 20.81
CA GLY A 608 -25.79 -46.04 21.32
C GLY A 608 -25.06 -47.07 20.47
N LEU A 609 -25.17 -48.35 20.84
CA LEU A 609 -24.83 -49.46 19.95
C LEU A 609 -25.79 -49.44 18.75
N PRO A 610 -25.37 -49.90 17.55
CA PRO A 610 -26.29 -50.11 16.44
C PRO A 610 -27.48 -50.93 16.94
N ILE A 611 -28.69 -50.38 16.79
CA ILE A 611 -29.91 -51.00 17.31
C ILE A 611 -30.19 -52.22 16.44
N TYR A 612 -29.72 -53.38 16.87
CA TYR A 612 -30.26 -54.63 16.37
C TYR A 612 -31.61 -54.83 17.05
N HIS A 613 -32.70 -54.63 16.30
CA HIS A 613 -33.94 -55.27 16.66
C HIS A 613 -33.72 -56.78 16.50
N ALA A 614 -33.26 -57.44 17.56
CA ALA A 614 -33.29 -58.88 17.66
C ALA A 614 -34.77 -59.27 17.65
N ALA A 615 -35.27 -59.62 16.47
CA ALA A 615 -36.65 -60.05 16.29
C ALA A 615 -36.92 -61.43 16.91
N ASP A 616 -35.88 -62.16 17.36
CA ASP A 616 -36.03 -63.42 18.07
C ASP A 616 -35.05 -63.52 19.25
N ALA A 617 -35.60 -63.75 20.45
CA ALA A 617 -34.89 -63.79 21.72
C ALA A 617 -34.03 -65.05 21.95
N ASP A 618 -33.99 -65.98 21.00
CA ASP A 618 -33.38 -67.32 21.17
C ASP A 618 -32.08 -67.55 20.36
N THR A 619 -31.62 -66.60 19.55
CA THR A 619 -30.32 -66.70 18.89
C THR A 619 -29.22 -66.00 19.71
N LEU A 620 -28.21 -66.78 20.12
CA LEU A 620 -26.95 -66.28 20.72
C LEU A 620 -26.48 -65.00 20.03
N PRO A 621 -25.96 -63.99 20.76
CA PRO A 621 -25.48 -62.76 20.16
C PRO A 621 -24.34 -63.09 19.20
N THR A 622 -24.65 -63.19 17.91
CA THR A 622 -23.65 -63.37 16.87
C THR A 622 -22.70 -62.19 16.98
N LEU A 623 -21.45 -62.48 17.32
CA LEU A 623 -20.37 -61.49 17.39
C LEU A 623 -20.45 -60.60 16.13
N PRO A 624 -20.34 -59.26 16.29
CA PRO A 624 -20.48 -58.35 15.17
C PRO A 624 -19.50 -58.75 14.06
N THR A 625 -20.00 -58.88 12.84
CA THR A 625 -19.16 -59.21 11.69
C THR A 625 -18.07 -58.14 11.55
N TRP A 626 -16.87 -58.54 11.14
CA TRP A 626 -15.74 -57.61 11.00
C TRP A 626 -16.07 -56.37 10.15
N PRO A 627 -16.83 -56.47 9.04
CA PRO A 627 -17.27 -55.29 8.27
C PRO A 627 -18.14 -54.33 9.11
N MET A 628 -18.98 -54.85 10.00
CA MET A 628 -19.86 -54.05 10.84
C MET A 628 -19.08 -53.27 11.89
N VAL A 629 -18.12 -53.93 12.56
CA VAL A 629 -17.20 -53.26 13.49
C VAL A 629 -16.45 -52.14 12.76
N TRP A 630 -16.01 -52.38 11.53
CA TRP A 630 -15.29 -51.39 10.74
C TRP A 630 -16.15 -50.19 10.35
N VAL A 631 -17.37 -50.41 9.82
CA VAL A 631 -18.29 -49.31 9.44
C VAL A 631 -18.73 -48.51 10.66
N SER A 632 -19.04 -49.17 11.79
CA SER A 632 -19.34 -48.47 13.05
C SER A 632 -18.14 -47.66 13.56
N SER A 633 -16.93 -48.21 13.51
CA SER A 633 -15.71 -47.48 13.91
C SER A 633 -15.48 -46.25 13.02
N LEU A 634 -15.66 -46.39 11.70
CA LEU A 634 -15.55 -45.27 10.75
C LEU A 634 -16.62 -44.20 11.03
N ALA A 635 -17.87 -44.61 11.28
CA ALA A 635 -18.97 -43.71 11.60
C ALA A 635 -18.68 -42.90 12.87
N ILE A 636 -18.21 -43.55 13.94
CA ILE A 636 -17.87 -42.92 15.22
C ILE A 636 -16.72 -41.93 15.05
N VAL A 637 -15.61 -42.33 14.41
CA VAL A 637 -14.45 -41.44 14.18
C VAL A 637 -14.83 -40.23 13.33
N SER A 638 -15.62 -40.45 12.27
CA SER A 638 -16.15 -39.35 11.45
C SER A 638 -17.05 -38.43 12.29
N GLY A 639 -17.93 -39.00 13.10
CA GLY A 639 -18.77 -38.28 14.05
C GLY A 639 -18.00 -37.35 14.98
N PHE A 640 -16.99 -37.88 15.68
CA PHE A 640 -16.12 -37.12 16.57
C PHE A 640 -15.37 -36.00 15.86
N LEU A 641 -14.88 -36.26 14.63
CA LEU A 641 -14.23 -35.23 13.82
C LEU A 641 -15.18 -34.06 13.54
N HIS A 642 -16.41 -34.35 13.09
CA HIS A 642 -17.41 -33.33 12.78
C HIS A 642 -17.90 -32.62 14.03
N LEU A 643 -18.00 -33.31 15.16
CA LEU A 643 -18.30 -32.70 16.45
C LEU A 643 -17.21 -31.70 16.85
N GLY A 644 -15.93 -32.04 16.69
CA GLY A 644 -14.82 -31.11 16.93
C GLY A 644 -14.88 -29.86 16.03
N VAL A 645 -15.23 -30.03 14.75
CA VAL A 645 -15.45 -28.92 13.81
C VAL A 645 -16.65 -28.07 14.23
N LEU A 646 -17.75 -28.68 14.68
CA LEU A 646 -18.93 -27.99 15.18
C LEU A 646 -18.61 -27.17 16.43
N ILE A 647 -17.91 -27.76 17.41
CA ILE A 647 -17.45 -27.06 18.61
C ILE A 647 -16.59 -25.86 18.23
N THR A 648 -15.71 -26.01 17.23
CA THR A 648 -14.89 -24.90 16.73
C THR A 648 -15.75 -23.79 16.13
N HIS A 649 -16.78 -24.12 15.33
CA HIS A 649 -17.73 -23.14 14.79
C HIS A 649 -18.51 -22.44 15.91
N LEU A 650 -19.03 -23.19 16.89
CA LEU A 650 -19.75 -22.65 18.03
C LEU A 650 -18.86 -21.75 18.88
N TYR A 651 -17.63 -22.16 19.17
CA TYR A 651 -16.66 -21.33 19.88
C TYR A 651 -16.39 -20.03 19.13
N THR A 652 -16.23 -20.09 17.81
CA THR A 652 -16.04 -18.90 16.96
C THR A 652 -17.26 -17.99 16.98
N LEU A 653 -18.48 -18.54 17.07
CA LEU A 653 -19.72 -17.77 17.17
C LEU A 653 -19.94 -17.16 18.57
N VAL A 654 -19.59 -17.89 19.63
CA VAL A 654 -19.76 -17.45 21.01
C VAL A 654 -18.70 -16.43 21.39
N SER A 655 -17.44 -16.65 21.00
CA SER A 655 -16.33 -15.70 21.23
C SER A 655 -16.47 -14.39 20.43
N ARG A 656 -17.43 -14.29 19.51
CA ARG A 656 -17.80 -13.04 18.82
C ARG A 656 -18.70 -12.13 19.66
N ARG A 657 -19.28 -12.63 20.76
CA ARG A 657 -20.00 -11.86 21.77
C ARG A 657 -19.07 -11.59 22.94
#